data_AF-A0A3M7QT93-F1
#
_entry.id   AF-A0A3M7QT93-F1
#
_cell.length_a   1.000
_cell.length_b   1.000
_cell.length_c   1.000
_cell.angle_alpha   90.00
_cell.angle_beta   90.00
_cell.angle_gamma   90.00
#
_symmetry.space_group_name_H-M   'P 1'
#
loop_
_entity.id
_entity.type
_entity.pdbx_description
1 polymer ?
#
loop_
_entity_poly.entity_id
_entity_poly.type
_entity_poly.pdbx_seq_one_letter_code
_entity_poly.pdbx_strand_id
1 'polypeptide(L)'
;MSYREDQCTEVEALESIFPEIEVLETDPLHKLKFTLKTEKYDENPDNEARIVIVFKFTTQYPEEAPEVKIEESENTADESEIIEFLKVQAMENLGMPMIYTLVCALLEKLNQDNENRKVFEKNEIERLERLREEEELKKFEGTKVNVETFLKWKAAFDKEMSELKKQVVDKTPKKTTGKQLFERDESLFTSDLQFTEGDVEVDESLFQDLEDLDLDDNEDDEYHPDDDEEEEEEEEEEMSTTDTDGILAIDVGTTNLKCTLFNNKLHVIKSVSFNLEIIQPLDDHFEIDPDNLLNTIKKGICEIINSENCSEIKLIKCLGISTQRNSFILWNRITGKRYTNFILWSDKRASKLTKKWNRSPLLNSATGLAGLGSKLSGNHHLNLISKYRVDSTHVSSKLMYQLEILESKLEEQEFGQISYGTIETWLVWRLSREKLFVTDLSCVSACGFYDIYEQNWSSVLTFLFRIPSKILPEIKKTCDDFGVIDKSFFNLDYDVPLRAIIADAQASAIAECCFSPGECVITIGTGSFISVVVGKKPISSNHGNFPLVEYRYKDEIIYILHCFVSSAGQSVDWAKSIGLFNSHDEIDPILEQTCDTGGVCYIPSLLEVSGVEKNTTGSGFIGVKSNTTKNQMLKSVIESLAILIRIKMDGIRDDLIRNNIDLQAIRVCGGVTKSKNFNQLLANILKFPIEKSNFSNASSVYGAAFLAGLSAKMFDNVDDLKKLRHVEEKFYPNQDEIFKKSGYENDLKNWKKALKRFNDWYE
;
A
#
# COMPACT_ATOMS: atom_id res chain seq x y z
N MET A 1 -47.02 39.44 21.08
CA MET A 1 -48.08 39.00 22.02
C MET A 1 -47.44 38.85 23.39
N SER A 2 -48.18 38.59 24.48
CA SER A 2 -47.53 38.34 25.77
C SER A 2 -47.14 36.86 25.84
N TYR A 3 -45.90 36.52 25.47
CA TYR A 3 -45.37 35.14 25.53
C TYR A 3 -45.32 34.55 26.96
N ARG A 4 -45.76 35.30 27.97
CA ARG A 4 -45.78 34.91 29.38
C ARG A 4 -46.54 33.60 29.65
N GLU A 5 -47.62 33.31 28.92
CA GLU A 5 -48.36 32.04 29.08
C GLU A 5 -47.55 30.84 28.55
N ASP A 6 -46.87 31.01 27.41
CA ASP A 6 -45.97 30.00 26.84
C ASP A 6 -44.76 29.75 27.75
N GLN A 7 -44.18 30.82 28.31
CA GLN A 7 -43.06 30.76 29.24
C GLN A 7 -43.43 30.04 30.55
N CYS A 8 -44.59 30.33 31.15
CA CYS A 8 -45.06 29.58 32.32
C CYS A 8 -45.28 28.09 31.99
N THR A 9 -45.83 27.78 30.82
CA THR A 9 -46.07 26.39 30.38
C THR A 9 -44.77 25.62 30.19
N GLU A 10 -43.72 26.25 29.63
CA GLU A 10 -42.39 25.62 29.53
C GLU A 10 -41.76 25.40 30.91
N VAL A 11 -41.89 26.38 31.83
CA VAL A 11 -41.35 26.24 33.21
C VAL A 11 -42.01 25.07 33.95
N GLU A 12 -43.34 24.94 33.91
CA GLU A 12 -44.06 23.80 34.52
C GLU A 12 -43.62 22.45 33.93
N ALA A 13 -43.35 22.40 32.62
CA ALA A 13 -42.82 21.19 31.97
C ALA A 13 -41.39 20.88 32.43
N LEU A 14 -40.52 21.89 32.53
CA LEU A 14 -39.13 21.73 32.99
C LEU A 14 -39.04 21.29 34.45
N GLU A 15 -39.89 21.82 35.33
CA GLU A 15 -40.01 21.37 36.73
C GLU A 15 -40.44 19.90 36.84
N SER A 16 -41.25 19.40 35.89
CA SER A 16 -41.61 17.98 35.84
C SER A 16 -40.51 17.08 35.26
N ILE A 17 -39.59 17.62 34.46
CA ILE A 17 -38.54 16.86 33.75
C ILE A 17 -37.23 16.84 34.55
N PHE A 18 -36.88 17.94 35.22
CA PHE A 18 -35.63 18.11 35.95
C PHE A 18 -35.88 18.35 37.45
N PRO A 19 -35.83 17.30 38.30
CA PRO A 19 -36.13 17.43 39.73
C PRO A 19 -35.16 18.32 40.53
N GLU A 20 -34.00 18.67 39.96
CA GLU A 20 -32.97 19.54 40.56
C GLU A 20 -32.97 20.98 39.97
N ILE A 21 -34.04 21.40 39.28
CA ILE A 21 -34.16 22.78 38.76
C ILE A 21 -34.49 23.77 39.89
N GLU A 22 -33.83 24.94 39.88
CA GLU A 22 -34.11 26.05 40.78
C GLU A 22 -34.71 27.24 40.00
N VAL A 23 -35.96 27.60 40.29
CA VAL A 23 -36.60 28.81 39.73
C VAL A 23 -36.22 30.01 40.60
N LEU A 24 -35.30 30.85 40.11
CA LEU A 24 -34.71 31.96 40.86
C LEU A 24 -35.58 33.24 40.86
N GLU A 25 -36.30 33.50 39.78
CA GLU A 25 -37.14 34.69 39.60
C GLU A 25 -38.25 34.38 38.57
N THR A 26 -39.45 34.95 38.76
CA THR A 26 -40.64 34.71 37.91
C THR A 26 -41.35 35.99 37.45
N ASP A 27 -40.93 37.17 37.96
CA ASP A 27 -41.41 38.48 37.54
C ASP A 27 -40.26 39.48 37.69
N PRO A 28 -39.91 40.29 36.67
CA PRO A 28 -40.61 40.48 35.40
C PRO A 28 -40.30 39.42 34.31
N LEU A 29 -39.26 38.60 34.47
CA LEU A 29 -38.82 37.58 33.52
C LEU A 29 -38.34 36.34 34.25
N HIS A 30 -38.59 35.15 33.70
CA HIS A 30 -38.18 33.90 34.31
C HIS A 30 -36.65 33.73 34.33
N LYS A 31 -36.12 33.26 35.47
CA LYS A 31 -34.73 32.82 35.62
C LYS A 31 -34.72 31.39 36.17
N LEU A 32 -34.11 30.48 35.41
CA LEU A 32 -34.00 29.07 35.74
C LEU A 32 -32.54 28.69 35.92
N LYS A 33 -32.24 27.95 36.99
CA LYS A 33 -30.91 27.45 37.31
C LYS A 33 -30.91 25.92 37.27
N PHE A 34 -29.94 25.36 36.57
CA PHE A 34 -29.73 23.92 36.43
C PHE A 34 -28.35 23.55 36.97
N THR A 35 -28.30 22.48 37.76
CA THR A 35 -27.04 21.80 38.09
C THR A 35 -26.95 20.54 37.22
N LEU A 36 -26.00 20.50 36.30
CA LEU A 36 -25.77 19.36 35.42
C LEU A 36 -24.47 18.65 35.81
N LYS A 37 -24.47 17.32 35.71
CA LYS A 37 -23.34 16.44 36.05
C LYS A 37 -23.28 15.33 35.00
N THR A 38 -22.08 14.96 34.57
CA THR A 38 -21.89 13.80 33.68
C THR A 38 -22.29 12.49 34.37
N GLU A 39 -22.67 11.47 33.60
CA GLU A 39 -23.13 10.20 34.17
C GLU A 39 -22.03 9.48 34.98
N LYS A 40 -22.43 8.87 36.11
CA LYS A 40 -21.51 8.15 37.01
C LYS A 40 -21.14 6.77 36.44
N TYR A 41 -19.96 6.68 35.86
CA TYR A 41 -19.38 5.43 35.35
C TYR A 41 -18.01 5.06 35.94
N ASP A 42 -17.55 5.79 36.97
CA ASP A 42 -16.18 5.67 37.51
C ASP A 42 -16.16 5.46 39.03
N GLU A 43 -15.11 4.82 39.55
CA GLU A 43 -14.91 4.62 40.99
C GLU A 43 -14.27 5.85 41.67
N ASN A 44 -13.73 6.79 40.88
CA ASN A 44 -13.03 7.97 41.40
C ASN A 44 -13.87 9.27 41.21
N PRO A 45 -14.38 9.89 42.29
CA PRO A 45 -15.33 11.01 42.21
C PRO A 45 -14.72 12.33 41.71
N ASP A 46 -13.39 12.48 41.72
CA ASP A 46 -12.70 13.73 41.35
C ASP A 46 -12.71 14.02 39.83
N ASN A 47 -13.18 13.08 38.99
CA ASN A 47 -13.25 13.19 37.53
C ASN A 47 -14.67 13.39 36.97
N GLU A 48 -15.68 13.66 37.82
CA GLU A 48 -17.00 14.09 37.36
C GLU A 48 -16.93 15.53 36.83
N ALA A 49 -17.47 15.77 35.64
CA ALA A 49 -17.62 17.12 35.10
C ALA A 49 -18.99 17.67 35.53
N ARG A 50 -18.98 18.89 36.09
CA ARG A 50 -20.14 19.53 36.67
C ARG A 50 -20.23 20.98 36.20
N ILE A 51 -21.43 21.39 35.82
CA ILE A 51 -21.71 22.79 35.49
C ILE A 51 -22.99 23.26 36.17
N VAL A 52 -22.98 24.51 36.61
CA VAL A 52 -24.15 25.21 37.14
C VAL A 52 -24.46 26.35 36.17
N ILE A 53 -25.59 26.26 35.49
CA ILE A 53 -25.96 27.17 34.40
C ILE A 53 -27.31 27.82 34.67
N VAL A 54 -27.39 29.11 34.37
CA VAL A 54 -28.58 29.95 34.55
C VAL A 54 -29.05 30.45 33.20
N PHE A 55 -30.31 30.16 32.88
CA PHE A 55 -31.02 30.70 31.74
C PHE A 55 -31.97 31.80 32.22
N LYS A 56 -31.91 32.96 31.57
CA LYS A 56 -32.83 34.08 31.79
C LYS A 56 -33.61 34.33 30.51
N PHE A 57 -34.93 34.32 30.63
CA PHE A 57 -35.84 34.54 29.51
C PHE A 57 -35.77 36.01 29.07
N THR A 58 -35.87 36.25 27.76
CA THR A 58 -35.97 37.59 27.18
C THR A 58 -37.45 37.99 27.02
N THR A 59 -37.71 39.26 26.73
CA THR A 59 -39.09 39.76 26.51
C THR A 59 -39.73 39.25 25.23
N GLN A 60 -38.94 38.70 24.30
CA GLN A 60 -39.41 38.16 23.01
C GLN A 60 -39.23 36.63 22.89
N TYR A 61 -38.64 35.97 23.88
CA TYR A 61 -38.52 34.51 23.91
C TYR A 61 -39.90 33.83 23.69
N PRO A 62 -40.01 32.84 22.78
CA PRO A 62 -38.92 32.08 22.12
C PRO A 62 -38.39 32.63 20.79
N GLU A 63 -38.86 33.79 20.30
CA GLU A 63 -38.35 34.42 19.06
C GLU A 63 -36.94 35.04 19.24
N GLU A 64 -36.51 35.23 20.49
CA GLU A 64 -35.19 35.72 20.88
C GLU A 64 -34.58 34.75 21.89
N ALA A 65 -33.33 34.33 21.64
CA ALA A 65 -32.62 33.36 22.48
C ALA A 65 -32.52 33.82 23.95
N PRO A 66 -32.55 32.90 24.92
CA PRO A 66 -32.40 33.24 26.34
C PRO A 66 -30.99 33.75 26.65
N GLU A 67 -30.86 34.64 27.63
CA GLU A 67 -29.57 35.02 28.20
C GLU A 67 -29.01 33.84 29.00
N VAL A 68 -27.88 33.28 28.55
CA VAL A 68 -27.19 32.16 29.20
C VAL A 68 -26.02 32.68 30.03
N LYS A 69 -25.90 32.22 31.27
CA LYS A 69 -24.77 32.50 32.15
C LYS A 69 -24.34 31.23 32.91
N ILE A 70 -23.06 30.93 32.92
CA ILE A 70 -22.46 29.90 33.79
C ILE A 70 -22.16 30.55 35.16
N GLU A 71 -22.49 29.86 36.25
CA GLU A 71 -22.19 30.31 37.62
C GLU A 71 -21.00 29.55 38.24
N GLU A 72 -20.92 28.24 38.00
CA GLU A 72 -19.86 27.37 38.48
C GLU A 72 -19.54 26.34 37.39
N SER A 73 -18.27 26.05 37.17
CA SER A 73 -17.80 25.00 36.26
C SER A 73 -16.64 24.23 36.91
N GLU A 74 -16.73 22.90 36.90
CA GLU A 74 -15.72 21.98 37.44
C GLU A 74 -15.45 20.88 36.40
N ASN A 75 -14.18 20.65 36.06
CA ASN A 75 -13.72 19.65 35.09
C ASN A 75 -14.25 19.76 33.64
N THR A 76 -14.87 20.89 33.26
CA THR A 76 -15.40 21.15 31.90
C THR A 76 -14.38 21.76 30.94
N ALA A 77 -14.77 21.91 29.66
CA ALA A 77 -14.12 22.79 28.69
C ALA A 77 -14.26 24.28 29.08
N ASP A 78 -13.63 25.19 28.31
CA ASP A 78 -13.71 26.65 28.51
C ASP A 78 -15.17 27.12 28.49
N GLU A 79 -15.58 27.91 29.49
CA GLU A 79 -16.91 28.50 29.59
C GLU A 79 -17.30 29.28 28.32
N SER A 80 -16.32 29.86 27.64
CA SER A 80 -16.49 30.59 26.38
C SER A 80 -16.97 29.69 25.24
N GLU A 81 -16.38 28.49 25.10
CA GLU A 81 -16.76 27.51 24.07
C GLU A 81 -18.15 26.93 24.35
N ILE A 82 -18.47 26.68 25.62
CA ILE A 82 -19.80 26.20 26.05
C ILE A 82 -20.88 27.25 25.74
N ILE A 83 -20.60 28.54 26.01
CA ILE A 83 -21.52 29.64 25.69
C ILE A 83 -21.67 29.83 24.18
N GLU A 84 -20.61 29.64 23.38
CA GLU A 84 -20.69 29.71 21.92
C GLU A 84 -21.50 28.55 21.33
N PHE A 85 -21.26 27.31 21.79
CA PHE A 85 -22.05 26.13 21.43
C PHE A 85 -23.55 26.33 21.73
N LEU A 86 -23.89 26.81 22.93
CA LEU A 86 -25.28 27.09 23.33
C LEU A 86 -25.92 28.21 22.51
N LYS A 87 -25.17 29.22 22.06
CA LYS A 87 -25.69 30.26 21.15
C LYS A 87 -26.04 29.67 19.78
N VAL A 88 -25.19 28.81 19.22
CA VAL A 88 -25.47 28.13 17.94
C VAL A 88 -26.75 27.29 18.08
N GLN A 89 -26.84 26.46 19.13
CA GLN A 89 -28.03 25.64 19.39
C GLN A 89 -29.30 26.48 19.64
N ALA A 90 -29.19 27.64 20.30
CA ALA A 90 -30.33 28.54 20.50
C ALA A 90 -30.79 29.20 19.18
N MET A 91 -29.85 29.55 18.29
CA MET A 91 -30.16 30.10 16.96
C MET A 91 -30.88 29.10 16.06
N GLU A 92 -30.57 27.80 16.18
CA GLU A 92 -31.23 26.73 15.42
C GLU A 92 -32.66 26.43 15.92
N ASN A 93 -33.01 26.82 17.15
CA ASN A 93 -34.29 26.51 17.80
C ASN A 93 -35.21 27.74 18.01
N LEU A 94 -34.90 28.89 17.40
CA LEU A 94 -35.73 30.10 17.50
C LEU A 94 -37.18 29.86 17.05
N GLY A 95 -38.13 30.47 17.75
CA GLY A 95 -39.57 30.30 17.52
C GLY A 95 -40.19 29.09 18.22
N MET A 96 -39.41 28.31 18.99
CA MET A 96 -39.91 27.20 19.81
C MET A 96 -39.36 27.26 21.25
N PRO A 97 -40.10 26.76 22.26
CA PRO A 97 -39.56 26.47 23.58
C PRO A 97 -38.29 25.60 23.49
N MET A 98 -37.16 26.10 23.96
CA MET A 98 -35.82 25.56 23.66
C MET A 98 -34.95 25.26 24.89
N ILE A 99 -35.36 25.63 26.11
CA ILE A 99 -34.52 25.43 27.31
C ILE A 99 -34.23 23.95 27.52
N TYR A 100 -35.23 23.08 27.31
CA TYR A 100 -35.05 21.63 27.37
C TYR A 100 -33.97 21.16 26.37
N THR A 101 -34.06 21.57 25.11
CA THR A 101 -33.11 21.23 24.05
C THR A 101 -31.69 21.70 24.37
N LEU A 102 -31.55 22.93 24.88
CA LEU A 102 -30.26 23.49 25.28
C LEU A 102 -29.63 22.74 26.46
N VAL A 103 -30.43 22.34 27.45
CA VAL A 103 -29.97 21.54 28.60
C VAL A 103 -29.55 20.14 28.17
N CYS A 104 -30.30 19.49 27.28
CA CYS A 104 -29.94 18.17 26.75
C CYS A 104 -28.66 18.22 25.89
N ALA A 105 -28.56 19.18 24.96
CA ALA A 105 -27.38 19.36 24.13
C ALA A 105 -26.12 19.66 24.96
N LEU A 106 -26.26 20.43 26.05
CA LEU A 106 -25.18 20.68 26.99
C LEU A 106 -24.75 19.41 27.74
N LEU A 107 -25.70 18.59 28.20
CA LEU A 107 -25.40 17.35 28.90
C LEU A 107 -24.67 16.34 27.98
N GLU A 108 -25.10 16.21 26.73
CA GLU A 108 -24.45 15.37 25.72
C GLU A 108 -23.02 15.86 25.42
N LYS A 109 -22.84 17.17 25.23
CA LYS A 109 -21.53 17.80 25.03
C LYS A 109 -20.58 17.57 26.21
N LEU A 110 -21.06 17.70 27.45
CA LEU A 110 -20.27 17.44 28.66
C LEU A 110 -19.85 15.97 28.79
N ASN A 111 -20.73 15.03 28.46
CA ASN A 111 -20.39 13.60 28.45
C ASN A 111 -19.32 13.31 27.39
N GLN A 112 -19.47 13.85 26.18
CA GLN A 112 -18.50 13.68 25.08
C GLN A 112 -17.13 14.27 25.42
N ASP A 113 -17.08 15.45 26.04
CA ASP A 113 -15.83 16.09 26.44
C ASP A 113 -15.12 15.33 27.58
N ASN A 114 -15.88 14.72 28.51
CA ASN A 114 -15.34 13.84 29.53
C ASN A 114 -14.75 12.55 28.92
N GLU A 115 -15.44 11.91 27.96
CA GLU A 115 -14.89 10.75 27.24
C GLU A 115 -13.60 11.08 26.49
N ASN A 116 -13.59 12.19 25.74
CA ASN A 116 -12.40 12.68 25.03
C ASN A 116 -11.22 12.92 25.99
N ARG A 117 -11.49 13.53 27.16
CA ARG A 117 -10.49 13.77 28.20
C ARG A 117 -9.95 12.46 28.78
N LYS A 118 -10.78 11.45 29.05
CA LYS A 118 -10.34 10.12 29.52
C LYS A 118 -9.43 9.43 28.49
N VAL A 119 -9.76 9.52 27.20
CA VAL A 119 -8.91 8.98 26.12
C VAL A 119 -7.57 9.73 26.07
N PHE A 120 -7.58 11.06 26.21
CA PHE A 120 -6.37 11.88 26.22
C PHE A 120 -5.46 11.57 27.44
N GLU A 121 -6.03 11.53 28.65
CA GLU A 121 -5.29 11.21 29.89
C GLU A 121 -4.69 9.81 29.83
N LYS A 122 -5.43 8.81 29.33
CA LYS A 122 -4.90 7.46 29.12
C LYS A 122 -3.76 7.44 28.11
N ASN A 123 -3.92 8.11 26.97
CA ASN A 123 -2.88 8.16 25.93
C ASN A 123 -1.61 8.87 26.42
N GLU A 124 -1.73 9.93 27.22
CA GLU A 124 -0.58 10.64 27.78
C GLU A 124 0.10 9.83 28.90
N ILE A 125 -0.63 9.03 29.69
CA ILE A 125 -0.04 8.05 30.61
C ILE A 125 0.76 6.99 29.82
N GLU A 126 0.15 6.35 28.81
CA GLU A 126 0.84 5.36 27.97
C GLU A 126 2.05 5.95 27.20
N ARG A 127 2.03 7.26 26.92
CA ARG A 127 3.15 7.99 26.32
C ARG A 127 4.25 8.29 27.35
N LEU A 128 3.90 8.69 28.57
CA LEU A 128 4.85 8.95 29.65
C LEU A 128 5.49 7.65 30.16
N GLU A 129 4.77 6.54 30.16
CA GLU A 129 5.34 5.21 30.41
C GLU A 129 6.33 4.83 29.31
N ARG A 130 5.97 4.96 28.03
CA ARG A 130 6.91 4.75 26.91
C ARG A 130 8.13 5.67 26.96
N LEU A 131 7.97 6.95 27.32
CA LEU A 131 9.09 7.88 27.50
C LEU A 131 10.00 7.47 28.67
N ARG A 132 9.45 6.93 29.77
CA ARG A 132 10.26 6.35 30.86
C ARG A 132 10.97 5.07 30.44
N GLU A 133 10.31 4.20 29.68
CA GLU A 133 10.93 2.99 29.12
C GLU A 133 12.05 3.35 28.14
N GLU A 134 11.86 4.36 27.29
CA GLU A 134 12.90 4.93 26.43
C GLU A 134 14.04 5.58 27.21
N GLU A 135 13.77 6.28 28.32
CA GLU A 135 14.81 6.85 29.18
C GLU A 135 15.59 5.77 29.93
N GLU A 136 14.93 4.71 30.41
CA GLU A 136 15.59 3.51 30.95
C GLU A 136 16.45 2.84 29.87
N LEU A 137 15.93 2.61 28.67
CA LEU A 137 16.68 2.08 27.53
C LEU A 137 17.86 2.99 27.14
N LYS A 138 17.72 4.32 27.21
CA LYS A 138 18.81 5.29 26.98
C LYS A 138 19.86 5.29 28.11
N LYS A 139 19.54 4.83 29.33
CA LYS A 139 20.57 4.53 30.36
C LYS A 139 21.36 3.26 30.03
N PHE A 140 20.80 2.35 29.21
CA PHE A 140 21.48 1.17 28.68
C PHE A 140 22.12 1.40 27.29
N GLU A 141 21.78 2.48 26.56
CA GLU A 141 22.56 2.94 25.41
C GLU A 141 23.95 3.41 25.88
N GLY A 142 24.99 2.63 25.57
CA GLY A 142 26.37 3.08 25.76
C GLY A 142 26.64 4.38 24.99
N THR A 143 27.33 5.33 25.63
CA THR A 143 27.54 6.70 25.14
C THR A 143 28.00 6.73 23.68
N LYS A 144 27.17 7.29 22.78
CA LYS A 144 27.50 7.40 21.35
C LYS A 144 28.76 8.27 21.16
N VAL A 145 29.82 7.63 20.67
CA VAL A 145 31.15 8.23 20.52
C VAL A 145 31.20 9.06 19.23
N ASN A 146 31.04 10.38 19.35
CA ASN A 146 31.39 11.34 18.30
C ASN A 146 32.85 11.83 18.47
N VAL A 147 33.42 12.49 17.45
CA VAL A 147 34.86 12.84 17.43
C VAL A 147 35.28 13.71 18.63
N GLU A 148 34.47 14.69 19.03
CA GLU A 148 34.79 15.54 20.18
C GLU A 148 34.68 14.81 21.53
N THR A 149 33.66 13.97 21.72
CA THR A 149 33.51 13.15 22.93
C THR A 149 34.61 12.10 22.99
N PHE A 150 35.02 11.52 21.85
CA PHE A 150 36.18 10.65 21.74
C PHE A 150 37.47 11.37 22.12
N LEU A 151 37.70 12.60 21.65
CA LEU A 151 38.90 13.38 21.97
C LEU A 151 38.92 13.79 23.45
N LYS A 152 37.79 14.15 24.06
CA LYS A 152 37.67 14.39 25.51
C LYS A 152 37.94 13.12 26.30
N TRP A 153 37.33 11.99 25.93
CA TRP A 153 37.55 10.70 26.58
C TRP A 153 39.01 10.25 26.46
N LYS A 154 39.59 10.37 25.26
CA LYS A 154 41.01 10.07 25.00
C LYS A 154 41.94 10.95 25.82
N ALA A 155 41.69 12.26 25.93
CA ALA A 155 42.49 13.16 26.76
C ALA A 155 42.39 12.83 28.26
N ALA A 156 41.20 12.43 28.74
CA ALA A 156 41.02 11.95 30.11
C ALA A 156 41.73 10.61 30.35
N PHE A 157 41.59 9.65 29.42
CA PHE A 157 42.25 8.35 29.45
C PHE A 157 43.77 8.47 29.37
N ASP A 158 44.32 9.29 28.48
CA ASP A 158 45.77 9.55 28.38
C ASP A 158 46.30 10.19 29.67
N LYS A 159 45.52 11.06 30.33
CA LYS A 159 45.88 11.64 31.63
C LYS A 159 45.87 10.58 32.73
N GLU A 160 44.80 9.79 32.86
CA GLU A 160 44.67 8.71 33.86
C GLU A 160 45.76 7.64 33.65
N MET A 161 46.03 7.24 32.41
CA MET A 161 47.12 6.35 32.05
C MET A 161 48.50 6.97 32.28
N SER A 162 48.65 8.30 32.25
CA SER A 162 49.90 8.98 32.65
C SER A 162 50.11 8.97 34.17
N GLU A 163 49.03 9.08 34.95
CA GLU A 163 49.04 9.01 36.41
C GLU A 163 49.29 7.57 36.89
N LEU A 164 48.64 6.58 36.26
CA LEU A 164 48.95 5.15 36.43
C LEU A 164 50.38 4.81 36.01
N LYS A 165 50.88 5.34 34.88
CA LYS A 165 52.30 5.15 34.49
C LYS A 165 53.25 5.76 35.52
N LYS A 166 52.95 6.93 36.10
CA LYS A 166 53.76 7.49 37.20
C LYS A 166 53.75 6.57 38.43
N GLN A 167 52.60 5.99 38.81
CA GLN A 167 52.51 5.03 39.91
C GLN A 167 53.22 3.69 39.63
N VAL A 168 53.26 3.23 38.37
CA VAL A 168 53.90 1.96 37.97
C VAL A 168 55.43 2.11 37.81
N VAL A 169 55.91 3.27 37.36
CA VAL A 169 57.35 3.56 37.19
C VAL A 169 58.11 3.50 38.52
N ASP A 170 57.47 3.82 39.65
CA ASP A 170 58.08 3.73 40.99
C ASP A 170 58.20 2.30 41.55
N LYS A 171 57.67 1.25 40.88
CA LYS A 171 57.55 -0.09 41.49
C LYS A 171 57.96 -1.32 40.66
N THR A 172 58.49 -1.20 39.45
CA THR A 172 59.02 -2.39 38.73
C THR A 172 60.32 -2.16 37.93
N PRO A 173 61.32 -3.08 38.02
CA PRO A 173 62.55 -2.99 37.24
C PRO A 173 62.33 -3.41 35.78
N LYS A 174 62.99 -2.71 34.85
CA LYS A 174 62.86 -2.92 33.40
C LYS A 174 63.31 -4.32 32.97
N LYS A 175 62.40 -5.13 32.44
CA LYS A 175 62.74 -6.22 31.49
C LYS A 175 62.86 -5.67 30.08
N THR A 176 63.85 -6.14 29.33
CA THR A 176 64.06 -5.82 27.91
C THR A 176 62.96 -6.43 27.03
N THR A 177 62.62 -5.75 25.93
CA THR A 177 61.54 -6.16 25.03
C THR A 177 62.01 -7.15 23.96
N GLY A 178 61.09 -7.91 23.35
CA GLY A 178 61.41 -8.93 22.33
C GLY A 178 62.21 -8.39 21.14
N LYS A 179 61.98 -7.13 20.74
CA LYS A 179 62.76 -6.45 19.69
C LYS A 179 64.24 -6.31 20.06
N GLN A 180 64.54 -6.01 21.33
CA GLN A 180 65.92 -5.87 21.85
C GLN A 180 66.63 -7.21 22.07
N LEU A 181 65.89 -8.33 22.06
CA LEU A 181 66.45 -9.68 22.01
C LEU A 181 66.76 -10.06 20.56
N PHE A 182 65.88 -9.73 19.61
CA PHE A 182 66.07 -9.96 18.18
C PHE A 182 67.25 -9.17 17.60
N GLU A 183 67.43 -7.91 18.00
CA GLU A 183 68.55 -7.05 17.60
C GLU A 183 69.91 -7.44 18.22
N ARG A 184 69.98 -8.52 19.01
CA ARG A 184 71.22 -9.01 19.66
C ARG A 184 71.61 -10.44 19.26
N ASP A 185 70.92 -11.03 18.29
CA ASP A 185 71.20 -12.38 17.80
C ASP A 185 72.02 -12.33 16.50
N GLU A 186 73.34 -12.43 16.62
CA GLU A 186 74.28 -12.43 15.48
C GLU A 186 74.45 -13.84 14.85
N SER A 187 73.61 -14.83 15.19
CA SER A 187 73.84 -16.23 14.81
C SER A 187 73.39 -16.63 13.39
N LEU A 188 72.78 -15.72 12.62
CA LEU A 188 72.24 -16.00 11.27
C LEU A 188 72.95 -15.19 10.17
N PHE A 189 74.26 -15.32 10.10
CA PHE A 189 75.07 -15.01 8.91
C PHE A 189 75.78 -16.27 8.41
N THR A 190 75.13 -17.06 7.54
CA THR A 190 75.76 -17.91 6.50
C THR A 190 74.65 -18.54 5.63
N SER A 191 74.88 -18.59 4.30
CA SER A 191 73.92 -18.96 3.22
C SER A 191 72.62 -18.12 3.18
N ASP A 192 72.26 -17.42 2.11
CA ASP A 192 72.69 -17.54 0.71
C ASP A 192 73.14 -16.20 0.09
N LEU A 193 74.28 -16.24 -0.59
CA LEU A 193 74.76 -15.14 -1.44
C LEU A 193 75.38 -15.77 -2.70
N GLN A 194 74.56 -15.95 -3.73
CA GLN A 194 75.02 -16.42 -5.04
C GLN A 194 74.11 -15.89 -6.16
N PHE A 195 74.70 -15.06 -7.04
CA PHE A 195 74.16 -14.49 -8.29
C PHE A 195 72.98 -13.48 -8.10
N THR A 196 72.94 -12.34 -8.79
CA THR A 196 73.76 -11.81 -9.90
C THR A 196 73.80 -10.27 -9.89
N GLU A 197 74.81 -9.69 -10.53
CA GLU A 197 75.07 -8.25 -10.63
C GLU A 197 74.11 -7.53 -11.62
N GLY A 198 73.94 -6.22 -11.46
CA GLY A 198 73.27 -5.35 -12.44
C GLY A 198 72.84 -3.99 -11.89
N ASP A 199 73.67 -2.97 -12.08
CA ASP A 199 73.29 -1.56 -11.85
C ASP A 199 72.26 -1.10 -12.90
N VAL A 200 71.29 -0.27 -12.49
CA VAL A 200 70.41 0.49 -13.38
C VAL A 200 70.24 1.90 -12.80
N GLU A 201 70.81 2.91 -13.48
CA GLU A 201 70.56 4.32 -13.21
C GLU A 201 69.14 4.72 -13.66
N VAL A 202 68.58 5.74 -12.98
CA VAL A 202 67.29 6.34 -13.33
C VAL A 202 67.54 7.67 -14.04
N ASP A 203 67.00 7.82 -15.24
CA ASP A 203 67.12 9.04 -16.05
C ASP A 203 65.93 10.00 -15.78
N GLU A 204 66.23 11.22 -15.35
CA GLU A 204 65.25 12.27 -15.00
C GLU A 204 65.05 13.28 -16.15
N SER A 205 64.75 12.79 -17.36
CA SER A 205 64.65 13.63 -18.57
C SER A 205 63.27 13.61 -19.27
N LEU A 206 62.18 13.49 -18.50
CA LEU A 206 60.82 13.30 -19.04
C LEU A 206 59.77 14.29 -18.51
N PHE A 207 60.19 15.53 -18.25
CA PHE A 207 59.31 16.69 -18.13
C PHE A 207 59.96 17.91 -18.80
N GLN A 208 59.11 18.78 -19.37
CA GLN A 208 59.44 20.04 -20.08
C GLN A 208 59.95 19.86 -21.54
N ASP A 209 59.52 20.65 -22.53
CA ASP A 209 58.41 21.62 -22.58
C ASP A 209 58.16 22.08 -24.06
N LEU A 210 57.01 22.73 -24.28
CA LEU A 210 56.75 23.81 -25.27
C LEU A 210 56.74 23.55 -26.81
N GLU A 211 55.51 23.68 -27.35
CA GLU A 211 55.06 24.65 -28.39
C GLU A 211 55.42 24.54 -29.88
N ASP A 212 54.41 24.94 -30.66
CA ASP A 212 54.36 25.51 -32.02
C ASP A 212 54.85 24.71 -33.25
N LEU A 213 53.90 24.35 -34.13
CA LEU A 213 53.66 25.08 -35.40
C LEU A 213 52.49 24.48 -36.22
N ASP A 214 51.57 25.35 -36.64
CA ASP A 214 50.69 25.11 -37.79
C ASP A 214 51.47 25.21 -39.11
N LEU A 215 51.04 24.47 -40.14
CA LEU A 215 50.77 24.95 -41.52
C LEU A 215 50.49 23.77 -42.47
N ASP A 216 49.30 23.80 -43.10
CA ASP A 216 48.94 23.54 -44.51
C ASP A 216 49.87 22.62 -45.37
N ASP A 217 49.40 21.74 -46.25
CA ASP A 217 48.36 21.97 -47.29
C ASP A 217 48.16 20.69 -48.16
N ASN A 218 46.96 20.45 -48.72
CA ASN A 218 46.65 19.62 -49.94
C ASN A 218 47.08 18.12 -49.94
N GLU A 219 46.59 17.14 -50.71
CA GLU A 219 45.61 16.86 -51.80
C GLU A 219 45.34 15.32 -51.65
N ASP A 220 44.22 14.66 -51.97
CA ASP A 220 42.82 14.97 -52.29
C ASP A 220 42.04 13.62 -52.31
N ASP A 221 40.70 13.56 -52.11
CA ASP A 221 39.82 12.50 -52.69
C ASP A 221 38.30 12.80 -52.49
N GLU A 222 37.54 12.67 -53.58
CA GLU A 222 36.12 13.05 -53.70
C GLU A 222 35.14 12.00 -53.12
N TYR A 223 34.02 12.46 -52.55
CA TYR A 223 32.75 11.72 -52.63
C TYR A 223 31.55 12.66 -52.70
N HIS A 224 30.66 12.42 -53.68
CA HIS A 224 29.46 13.22 -53.94
C HIS A 224 28.35 13.00 -52.89
N PRO A 225 27.61 14.05 -52.53
CA PRO A 225 26.24 13.96 -52.02
C PRO A 225 25.25 14.39 -53.12
N ASP A 226 24.41 13.47 -53.59
CA ASP A 226 23.15 13.76 -54.26
C ASP A 226 22.11 12.76 -53.74
N ASP A 227 20.92 13.27 -53.43
CA ASP A 227 19.61 12.62 -53.29
C ASP A 227 19.49 11.30 -52.50
N ASP A 228 18.88 11.40 -51.32
CA ASP A 228 17.61 10.72 -50.99
C ASP A 228 17.10 11.25 -49.62
N GLU A 229 16.38 12.38 -49.66
CA GLU A 229 15.53 12.81 -48.54
C GLU A 229 14.28 11.91 -48.53
N GLU A 230 14.33 10.79 -47.79
CA GLU A 230 13.10 10.09 -47.42
C GLU A 230 12.34 10.96 -46.40
N GLU A 231 11.33 11.67 -46.89
CA GLU A 231 10.35 12.39 -46.07
C GLU A 231 9.68 11.39 -45.11
N GLU A 232 10.06 11.40 -43.83
CA GLU A 232 9.21 10.85 -42.77
C GLU A 232 7.96 11.74 -42.71
N GLU A 233 6.90 11.32 -43.42
CA GLU A 233 5.55 11.87 -43.27
C GLU A 233 5.07 11.65 -41.83
N GLU A 234 5.44 12.56 -40.93
CA GLU A 234 4.69 12.80 -39.70
C GLU A 234 3.28 13.26 -40.12
N GLU A 235 2.35 12.31 -40.23
CA GLU A 235 0.91 12.58 -40.29
C GLU A 235 0.48 13.24 -38.97
N GLU A 236 0.75 14.54 -38.84
CA GLU A 236 -0.08 15.43 -38.03
C GLU A 236 -1.50 15.41 -38.63
N GLU A 237 -2.32 14.41 -38.23
CA GLU A 237 -3.77 14.45 -38.42
C GLU A 237 -4.25 15.78 -37.82
N GLU A 238 -4.48 16.81 -38.66
CA GLU A 238 -5.19 18.03 -38.26
C GLU A 238 -6.45 17.58 -37.53
N MET A 239 -6.49 17.81 -36.21
CA MET A 239 -7.47 17.20 -35.33
C MET A 239 -8.84 17.84 -35.57
N SER A 240 -9.53 17.34 -36.61
CA SER A 240 -10.83 17.84 -37.02
C SER A 240 -11.77 17.75 -35.82
N THR A 241 -12.56 18.80 -35.60
CA THR A 241 -13.44 18.96 -34.43
C THR A 241 -14.69 18.08 -34.52
N THR A 242 -14.51 16.79 -34.80
CA THR A 242 -15.53 15.77 -34.66
C THR A 242 -15.65 15.40 -33.19
N ASP A 243 -16.67 15.97 -32.52
CA ASP A 243 -17.27 15.52 -31.24
C ASP A 243 -16.99 14.02 -30.96
N THR A 244 -15.95 13.68 -30.18
CA THR A 244 -15.66 12.28 -29.84
C THR A 244 -16.34 11.87 -28.53
N ASP A 245 -16.76 10.61 -28.47
CA ASP A 245 -17.25 10.02 -27.23
C ASP A 245 -16.07 9.57 -26.34
N GLY A 246 -16.17 9.83 -25.04
CA GLY A 246 -15.10 9.59 -24.07
C GLY A 246 -15.34 8.41 -23.12
N ILE A 247 -14.23 7.84 -22.62
CA ILE A 247 -14.20 6.82 -21.57
C ILE A 247 -13.49 7.42 -20.37
N LEU A 248 -14.18 7.50 -19.23
CA LEU A 248 -13.53 7.83 -17.95
C LEU A 248 -13.03 6.53 -17.31
N ALA A 249 -11.86 6.57 -16.70
CA ALA A 249 -11.39 5.47 -15.86
C ALA A 249 -10.74 5.99 -14.57
N ILE A 250 -10.95 5.25 -13.49
CA ILE A 250 -10.40 5.52 -12.16
C ILE A 250 -9.58 4.29 -11.76
N ASP A 251 -8.36 4.50 -11.28
CA ASP A 251 -7.47 3.46 -10.77
C ASP A 251 -7.09 3.79 -9.33
N VAL A 252 -7.69 3.04 -8.38
CA VAL A 252 -7.49 3.19 -6.94
C VAL A 252 -6.39 2.23 -6.48
N GLY A 253 -5.13 2.63 -6.67
CA GLY A 253 -3.98 1.91 -6.15
C GLY A 253 -3.81 2.05 -4.63
N THR A 254 -2.71 1.50 -4.10
CA THR A 254 -2.40 1.57 -2.66
C THR A 254 -1.87 2.93 -2.22
N THR A 255 -0.99 3.53 -3.00
CA THR A 255 -0.32 4.81 -2.69
C THR A 255 -0.80 5.97 -3.57
N ASN A 256 -1.47 5.65 -4.68
CA ASN A 256 -1.85 6.61 -5.70
C ASN A 256 -3.28 6.32 -6.19
N LEU A 257 -4.04 7.39 -6.38
CA LEU A 257 -5.27 7.42 -7.15
C LEU A 257 -5.00 8.08 -8.49
N LYS A 258 -5.33 7.42 -9.60
CA LYS A 258 -5.28 8.02 -10.94
C LYS A 258 -6.70 8.11 -11.51
N CYS A 259 -7.03 9.26 -12.10
CA CYS A 259 -8.20 9.40 -12.95
C CYS A 259 -7.73 9.76 -14.36
N THR A 260 -8.31 9.15 -15.38
CA THR A 260 -7.92 9.38 -16.78
C THR A 260 -9.16 9.41 -17.67
N LEU A 261 -9.27 10.44 -18.51
CA LEU A 261 -10.24 10.55 -19.59
C LEU A 261 -9.56 10.19 -20.91
N PHE A 262 -10.17 9.24 -21.61
CA PHE A 262 -9.76 8.80 -22.93
C PHE A 262 -10.81 9.18 -23.98
N ASN A 263 -10.39 9.33 -25.24
CA ASN A 263 -11.32 9.34 -26.37
C ASN A 263 -11.69 7.90 -26.82
N ASN A 264 -12.48 7.80 -27.88
CA ASN A 264 -12.89 6.53 -28.48
C ASN A 264 -11.74 5.71 -29.12
N LYS A 265 -10.60 6.33 -29.46
CA LYS A 265 -9.35 5.64 -29.88
C LYS A 265 -8.48 5.20 -28.68
N LEU A 266 -8.94 5.39 -27.43
CA LEU A 266 -8.18 5.17 -26.19
C LEU A 266 -6.92 6.05 -26.03
N HIS A 267 -6.84 7.19 -26.75
CA HIS A 267 -5.82 8.20 -26.49
C HIS A 267 -6.18 9.00 -25.22
N VAL A 268 -5.18 9.34 -24.42
CA VAL A 268 -5.36 10.13 -23.18
C VAL A 268 -5.64 11.59 -23.53
N ILE A 269 -6.84 12.08 -23.22
CA ILE A 269 -7.19 13.50 -23.32
C ILE A 269 -6.70 14.25 -22.08
N LYS A 270 -6.92 13.67 -20.90
CA LYS A 270 -6.44 14.22 -19.62
C LYS A 270 -6.23 13.09 -18.62
N SER A 271 -5.12 13.15 -17.90
CA SER A 271 -4.89 12.30 -16.72
C SER A 271 -4.49 13.17 -15.53
N VAL A 272 -4.98 12.81 -14.35
CA VAL A 272 -4.64 13.42 -13.06
C VAL A 272 -4.29 12.31 -12.07
N SER A 273 -3.40 12.59 -11.13
CA SER A 273 -2.91 11.61 -10.15
C SER A 273 -2.73 12.28 -8.79
N PHE A 274 -3.18 11.61 -7.74
CA PHE A 274 -3.10 12.07 -6.36
C PHE A 274 -2.45 11.00 -5.49
N ASN A 275 -1.54 11.40 -4.60
CA ASN A 275 -1.09 10.51 -3.54
C ASN A 275 -2.25 10.26 -2.57
N LEU A 276 -2.43 9.02 -2.14
CA LEU A 276 -3.39 8.65 -1.12
C LEU A 276 -2.73 8.70 0.27
N GLU A 277 -3.46 9.25 1.23
CA GLU A 277 -3.05 9.28 2.63
C GLU A 277 -3.27 7.90 3.26
N ILE A 278 -2.17 7.25 3.67
CA ILE A 278 -2.21 5.98 4.40
C ILE A 278 -2.11 6.29 5.90
N ILE A 279 -3.17 5.96 6.62
CA ILE A 279 -3.28 6.14 8.07
C ILE A 279 -2.67 4.91 8.75
N GLN A 280 -1.72 5.13 9.65
CA GLN A 280 -1.10 4.10 10.47
C GLN A 280 -1.43 4.35 11.96
N PRO A 281 -2.56 3.84 12.48
CA PRO A 281 -2.98 4.11 13.86
C PRO A 281 -2.17 3.33 14.91
N LEU A 282 -1.58 2.20 14.50
CA LEU A 282 -0.70 1.35 15.30
C LEU A 282 0.37 0.76 14.36
N ASP A 283 1.45 0.22 14.93
CA ASP A 283 2.39 -0.60 14.18
C ASP A 283 1.67 -1.76 13.47
N ASP A 284 2.10 -2.08 12.24
CA ASP A 284 1.51 -3.11 11.38
C ASP A 284 0.02 -2.89 10.96
N HIS A 285 -0.61 -1.78 11.35
CA HIS A 285 -1.96 -1.40 10.91
C HIS A 285 -1.90 -0.36 9.78
N PHE A 286 -2.57 -0.62 8.66
CA PHE A 286 -2.58 0.28 7.50
C PHE A 286 -4.01 0.51 6.99
N GLU A 287 -4.44 1.76 6.98
CA GLU A 287 -5.81 2.16 6.66
C GLU A 287 -5.88 3.33 5.67
N ILE A 288 -7.02 3.50 4.99
CA ILE A 288 -7.36 4.72 4.22
C ILE A 288 -8.74 5.21 4.67
N ASP A 289 -8.90 6.50 4.97
CA ASP A 289 -10.22 7.08 5.24
C ASP A 289 -11.10 7.04 3.96
N PRO A 290 -12.27 6.39 4.02
CA PRO A 290 -13.18 6.26 2.88
C PRO A 290 -13.69 7.59 2.29
N ASP A 291 -14.01 8.56 3.13
CA ASP A 291 -14.52 9.86 2.69
C ASP A 291 -13.41 10.73 2.11
N ASN A 292 -12.17 10.64 2.63
CA ASN A 292 -11.01 11.27 1.99
C ASN A 292 -10.76 10.68 0.59
N LEU A 293 -10.79 9.36 0.44
CA LEU A 293 -10.71 8.70 -0.86
C LEU A 293 -11.81 9.17 -1.82
N LEU A 294 -13.08 9.20 -1.37
CA LEU A 294 -14.20 9.63 -2.19
C LEU A 294 -14.09 11.11 -2.63
N ASN A 295 -13.62 11.99 -1.73
CA ASN A 295 -13.41 13.39 -2.04
C ASN A 295 -12.23 13.60 -3.00
N THR A 296 -11.18 12.78 -2.90
CA THR A 296 -10.05 12.80 -3.84
C THR A 296 -10.48 12.31 -5.23
N ILE A 297 -11.35 11.29 -5.32
CA ILE A 297 -11.98 10.85 -6.58
C ILE A 297 -12.81 11.98 -7.20
N LYS A 298 -13.69 12.62 -6.43
CA LYS A 298 -14.47 13.78 -6.90
C LYS A 298 -13.56 14.89 -7.42
N LYS A 299 -12.52 15.25 -6.66
CA LYS A 299 -11.54 16.29 -7.05
C LYS A 299 -10.89 15.97 -8.38
N GLY A 300 -10.39 14.75 -8.56
CA GLY A 300 -9.73 14.34 -9.82
C GLY A 300 -10.65 14.38 -11.03
N ILE A 301 -11.91 13.98 -10.85
CA ILE A 301 -12.89 13.97 -11.96
C ILE A 301 -13.35 15.40 -12.29
N CYS A 302 -13.53 16.26 -11.28
CA CYS A 302 -13.76 17.69 -11.51
C CYS A 302 -12.57 18.37 -12.21
N GLU A 303 -11.33 18.01 -11.90
CA GLU A 303 -10.13 18.56 -12.56
C GLU A 303 -10.02 18.12 -14.03
N ILE A 304 -10.47 16.90 -14.35
CA ILE A 304 -10.61 16.41 -15.73
C ILE A 304 -11.70 17.19 -16.47
N ILE A 305 -12.90 17.27 -15.91
CA ILE A 305 -14.08 17.85 -16.59
C ILE A 305 -13.90 19.35 -16.82
N ASN A 306 -13.27 20.06 -15.88
CA ASN A 306 -12.99 21.49 -16.01
C ASN A 306 -11.74 21.82 -16.84
N SER A 307 -11.05 20.82 -17.42
CA SER A 307 -9.88 21.07 -18.27
C SER A 307 -10.29 21.49 -19.68
N GLU A 308 -9.52 22.39 -20.30
CA GLU A 308 -9.83 22.94 -21.64
C GLU A 308 -9.94 21.83 -22.70
N ASN A 309 -9.08 20.82 -22.64
CA ASN A 309 -9.08 19.63 -23.48
C ASN A 309 -10.38 18.79 -23.36
N CYS A 310 -11.15 18.92 -22.27
CA CYS A 310 -12.43 18.20 -22.14
C CYS A 310 -13.48 18.71 -23.15
N SER A 311 -13.27 19.88 -23.76
CA SER A 311 -14.14 20.39 -24.84
C SER A 311 -14.12 19.54 -26.12
N GLU A 312 -13.10 18.68 -26.29
CA GLU A 312 -13.00 17.70 -27.40
C GLU A 312 -13.93 16.49 -27.22
N ILE A 313 -14.47 16.29 -26.01
CA ILE A 313 -15.29 15.14 -25.63
C ILE A 313 -16.76 15.57 -25.51
N LYS A 314 -17.59 15.04 -26.41
CA LYS A 314 -19.04 15.28 -26.44
C LYS A 314 -19.77 14.70 -25.24
N LEU A 315 -19.40 13.48 -24.86
CA LEU A 315 -20.10 12.68 -23.84
C LEU A 315 -19.17 11.63 -23.25
N ILE A 316 -19.09 11.56 -21.92
CA ILE A 316 -18.47 10.41 -21.23
C ILE A 316 -19.46 9.24 -21.31
N LYS A 317 -19.23 8.32 -22.25
CA LYS A 317 -20.11 7.17 -22.52
C LYS A 317 -20.13 6.14 -21.40
N CYS A 318 -19.02 6.01 -20.68
CA CYS A 318 -18.88 5.05 -19.61
C CYS A 318 -17.74 5.39 -18.65
N LEU A 319 -17.86 4.84 -17.44
CA LEU A 319 -16.79 4.75 -16.45
C LEU A 319 -16.31 3.30 -16.30
N GLY A 320 -15.00 3.12 -16.16
CA GLY A 320 -14.38 1.93 -15.61
C GLY A 320 -13.68 2.21 -14.27
N ILE A 321 -13.70 1.25 -13.34
CA ILE A 321 -12.95 1.35 -12.08
C ILE A 321 -11.98 0.17 -11.94
N SER A 322 -10.70 0.48 -11.72
CA SER A 322 -9.68 -0.43 -11.20
C SER A 322 -9.50 -0.18 -9.69
N THR A 323 -9.41 -1.23 -8.86
CA THR A 323 -9.11 -1.11 -7.43
C THR A 323 -8.04 -2.07 -6.95
N GLN A 324 -7.25 -1.63 -5.96
CA GLN A 324 -6.42 -2.53 -5.16
C GLN A 324 -7.29 -3.59 -4.47
N ARG A 325 -6.91 -4.86 -4.63
CA ARG A 325 -7.58 -6.02 -4.01
C ARG A 325 -7.36 -6.07 -2.50
N ASN A 326 -8.12 -6.93 -1.82
CA ASN A 326 -7.94 -7.34 -0.43
C ASN A 326 -7.94 -6.22 0.64
N SER A 327 -8.33 -5.01 0.23
CA SER A 327 -8.62 -3.86 1.09
C SER A 327 -10.14 -3.72 1.26
N PHE A 328 -10.64 -3.55 2.49
CA PHE A 328 -12.07 -3.62 2.78
C PHE A 328 -12.51 -2.73 3.96
N ILE A 329 -13.82 -2.46 4.02
CA ILE A 329 -14.49 -1.67 5.06
C ILE A 329 -15.69 -2.44 5.64
N LEU A 330 -16.00 -2.17 6.91
CA LEU A 330 -17.27 -2.53 7.55
C LEU A 330 -18.09 -1.26 7.84
N TRP A 331 -19.36 -1.25 7.45
CA TRP A 331 -20.28 -0.13 7.70
C TRP A 331 -21.73 -0.60 7.81
N ASN A 332 -22.61 0.24 8.34
CA ASN A 332 -24.05 0.05 8.28
C ASN A 332 -24.59 0.70 6.99
N ARG A 333 -25.10 -0.13 6.07
CA ARG A 333 -25.61 0.35 4.76
C ARG A 333 -26.92 1.12 4.82
N ILE A 334 -27.61 1.14 5.96
CA ILE A 334 -28.90 1.84 6.15
C ILE A 334 -28.67 3.23 6.74
N THR A 335 -27.76 3.35 7.71
CA THR A 335 -27.46 4.62 8.40
C THR A 335 -26.22 5.33 7.86
N GLY A 336 -25.42 4.66 7.03
CA GLY A 336 -24.11 5.14 6.58
C GLY A 336 -23.01 5.11 7.65
N LYS A 337 -23.31 4.72 8.90
CA LYS A 337 -22.34 4.66 10.01
C LYS A 337 -21.18 3.72 9.67
N ARG A 338 -19.97 4.25 9.59
CA ARG A 338 -18.73 3.49 9.38
C ARG A 338 -18.31 2.80 10.69
N TYR A 339 -17.91 1.53 10.62
CA TYR A 339 -17.32 0.79 11.75
C TYR A 339 -15.79 0.69 11.65
N THR A 340 -15.25 0.83 10.44
CA THR A 340 -13.81 0.90 10.16
C THR A 340 -13.53 1.91 9.06
N ASN A 341 -12.27 2.29 8.92
CA ASN A 341 -11.71 2.77 7.64
C ASN A 341 -11.58 1.60 6.64
N PHE A 342 -11.02 1.85 5.46
CA PHE A 342 -10.53 0.77 4.61
C PHE A 342 -9.27 0.14 5.21
N ILE A 343 -9.39 -1.07 5.75
CA ILE A 343 -8.26 -1.88 6.21
C ILE A 343 -7.54 -2.42 4.96
N LEU A 344 -6.28 -2.03 4.75
CA LEU A 344 -5.54 -2.31 3.51
C LEU A 344 -5.09 -3.77 3.37
N TRP A 345 -4.76 -4.18 2.15
CA TRP A 345 -4.20 -5.51 1.86
C TRP A 345 -2.90 -5.81 2.62
N SER A 346 -2.06 -4.78 2.84
CA SER A 346 -0.78 -4.85 3.55
C SER A 346 -0.90 -4.85 5.07
N ASP A 347 -2.11 -4.66 5.60
CA ASP A 347 -2.39 -4.67 7.03
C ASP A 347 -2.13 -6.05 7.67
N LYS A 348 -1.44 -6.04 8.81
CA LYS A 348 -0.97 -7.23 9.51
C LYS A 348 -1.65 -7.46 10.87
N ARG A 349 -2.71 -6.72 11.24
CA ARG A 349 -3.40 -6.83 12.54
C ARG A 349 -3.83 -8.27 12.87
N ALA A 350 -4.21 -9.03 11.85
CA ALA A 350 -4.64 -10.42 11.98
C ALA A 350 -3.49 -11.46 12.06
N SER A 351 -2.21 -11.08 12.01
CA SER A 351 -1.09 -12.03 11.91
C SER A 351 -1.01 -13.03 13.09
N LYS A 352 -1.32 -12.59 14.31
CA LYS A 352 -1.41 -13.50 15.48
C LYS A 352 -2.58 -14.48 15.33
N LEU A 353 -3.71 -14.03 14.79
CA LEU A 353 -4.89 -14.85 14.51
C LEU A 353 -4.62 -15.89 13.40
N THR A 354 -3.83 -15.55 12.37
CA THR A 354 -3.47 -16.49 11.30
C THR A 354 -2.52 -17.59 11.80
N LYS A 355 -1.50 -17.22 12.59
CA LYS A 355 -0.61 -18.19 13.30
C LYS A 355 -1.44 -19.16 14.16
N LYS A 356 -2.48 -18.68 14.87
CA LYS A 356 -3.42 -19.49 15.68
C LYS A 356 -4.27 -20.43 14.80
N TRP A 357 -4.90 -19.92 13.74
CA TRP A 357 -5.76 -20.72 12.85
C TRP A 357 -5.01 -21.82 12.09
N ASN A 358 -3.83 -21.51 11.54
CA ASN A 358 -3.00 -22.49 10.82
C ASN A 358 -2.49 -23.63 11.74
N ARG A 359 -2.40 -23.39 13.05
CA ARG A 359 -2.09 -24.41 14.07
C ARG A 359 -3.35 -25.12 14.63
N SER A 360 -4.56 -24.67 14.28
CA SER A 360 -5.79 -25.23 14.85
C SER A 360 -6.02 -26.69 14.41
N PRO A 361 -6.50 -27.59 15.29
CA PRO A 361 -6.89 -28.94 14.89
C PRO A 361 -8.00 -28.94 13.84
N LEU A 362 -8.95 -27.99 13.94
CA LEU A 362 -10.09 -27.89 13.03
C LEU A 362 -9.67 -27.67 11.57
N LEU A 363 -8.84 -26.67 11.30
CA LEU A 363 -8.36 -26.39 9.93
C LEU A 363 -7.42 -27.50 9.42
N ASN A 364 -6.57 -28.05 10.28
CA ASN A 364 -5.68 -29.15 9.89
C ASN A 364 -6.45 -30.45 9.59
N SER A 365 -7.53 -30.75 10.32
CA SER A 365 -8.42 -31.87 10.01
C SER A 365 -9.20 -31.63 8.71
N ALA A 366 -9.76 -30.45 8.49
CA ALA A 366 -10.50 -30.12 7.27
C ALA A 366 -9.60 -30.21 6.01
N THR A 367 -8.42 -29.59 6.05
CA THR A 367 -7.46 -29.64 4.94
C THR A 367 -6.88 -31.04 4.73
N GLY A 368 -6.65 -31.81 5.80
CA GLY A 368 -6.23 -33.21 5.72
C GLY A 368 -7.28 -34.15 5.09
N LEU A 369 -8.55 -34.00 5.47
CA LEU A 369 -9.66 -34.76 4.88
C LEU A 369 -9.86 -34.41 3.39
N ALA A 370 -9.80 -33.12 3.04
CA ALA A 370 -9.82 -32.70 1.64
C ALA A 370 -8.65 -33.29 0.85
N GLY A 371 -7.45 -33.37 1.44
CA GLY A 371 -6.28 -33.98 0.81
C GLY A 371 -6.43 -35.49 0.58
N LEU A 372 -7.04 -36.21 1.51
CA LEU A 372 -7.39 -37.64 1.32
C LEU A 372 -8.46 -37.80 0.23
N GLY A 373 -9.54 -37.02 0.29
CA GLY A 373 -10.61 -37.04 -0.71
C GLY A 373 -10.10 -36.71 -2.11
N SER A 374 -9.22 -35.72 -2.24
CA SER A 374 -8.56 -35.36 -3.50
C SER A 374 -7.72 -36.51 -4.07
N LYS A 375 -6.90 -37.18 -3.24
CA LYS A 375 -6.10 -38.35 -3.67
C LYS A 375 -6.94 -39.54 -4.10
N LEU A 376 -8.13 -39.73 -3.51
CA LEU A 376 -9.04 -40.83 -3.83
C LEU A 376 -9.92 -40.55 -5.07
N SER A 377 -10.30 -39.29 -5.30
CA SER A 377 -11.26 -38.90 -6.35
C SER A 377 -10.64 -38.19 -7.56
N GLY A 378 -9.40 -37.73 -7.46
CA GLY A 378 -8.78 -36.82 -8.45
C GLY A 378 -9.37 -35.41 -8.45
N ASN A 379 -10.25 -35.05 -7.51
CA ASN A 379 -10.98 -33.79 -7.55
C ASN A 379 -10.08 -32.58 -7.28
N HIS A 380 -10.01 -31.66 -8.27
CA HIS A 380 -9.21 -30.43 -8.23
C HIS A 380 -9.72 -29.40 -7.19
N HIS A 381 -11.02 -29.37 -6.91
CA HIS A 381 -11.58 -28.53 -5.86
C HIS A 381 -11.09 -28.99 -4.47
N LEU A 382 -11.19 -30.30 -4.18
CA LEU A 382 -10.64 -30.86 -2.95
C LEU A 382 -9.11 -30.68 -2.85
N ASN A 383 -8.40 -30.67 -3.99
CA ASN A 383 -6.97 -30.37 -4.04
C ASN A 383 -6.68 -28.94 -3.57
N LEU A 384 -7.44 -27.95 -4.05
CA LEU A 384 -7.33 -26.55 -3.63
C LEU A 384 -7.62 -26.40 -2.13
N ILE A 385 -8.72 -26.96 -1.64
CA ILE A 385 -9.07 -26.93 -0.21
C ILE A 385 -7.97 -27.57 0.64
N SER A 386 -7.37 -28.69 0.20
CA SER A 386 -6.31 -29.37 0.96
C SER A 386 -5.04 -28.53 1.17
N LYS A 387 -4.84 -27.51 0.33
CA LYS A 387 -3.71 -26.57 0.38
C LYS A 387 -4.05 -25.25 1.05
N TYR A 388 -5.31 -25.04 1.42
CA TYR A 388 -5.75 -23.78 2.02
C TYR A 388 -4.99 -23.47 3.32
N ARG A 389 -4.58 -22.21 3.45
CA ARG A 389 -3.97 -21.62 4.64
C ARG A 389 -4.57 -20.23 4.87
N VAL A 390 -4.71 -19.86 6.13
CA VAL A 390 -5.11 -18.50 6.51
C VAL A 390 -3.87 -17.62 6.44
N ASP A 391 -3.91 -16.59 5.60
CA ASP A 391 -2.82 -15.63 5.40
C ASP A 391 -3.23 -14.27 5.98
N SER A 392 -2.29 -13.46 6.48
CA SER A 392 -2.58 -12.13 7.02
C SER A 392 -3.01 -11.14 5.93
N THR A 393 -2.57 -11.35 4.69
CA THR A 393 -2.95 -10.53 3.53
C THR A 393 -4.37 -10.84 3.01
N HIS A 394 -4.89 -12.05 3.28
CA HIS A 394 -6.27 -12.40 2.93
C HIS A 394 -7.29 -11.55 3.68
N VAL A 395 -8.42 -11.27 3.05
CA VAL A 395 -9.54 -10.59 3.74
C VAL A 395 -10.11 -11.49 4.84
N SER A 396 -10.21 -12.81 4.64
CA SER A 396 -10.80 -13.73 5.63
C SER A 396 -10.22 -13.57 7.04
N SER A 397 -8.91 -13.37 7.18
CA SER A 397 -8.25 -13.23 8.48
C SER A 397 -8.55 -11.90 9.16
N LYS A 398 -8.46 -10.79 8.42
CA LYS A 398 -8.73 -9.43 8.90
C LYS A 398 -10.23 -9.22 9.18
N LEU A 399 -11.10 -9.82 8.38
CA LEU A 399 -12.55 -9.81 8.59
C LEU A 399 -12.95 -10.60 9.85
N MET A 400 -12.40 -11.80 10.06
CA MET A 400 -12.60 -12.54 11.32
C MET A 400 -12.19 -11.70 12.53
N TYR A 401 -10.97 -11.14 12.50
CA TYR A 401 -10.43 -10.31 13.58
C TYR A 401 -11.32 -9.10 13.89
N GLN A 402 -11.80 -8.42 12.86
CA GLN A 402 -12.65 -7.24 13.02
C GLN A 402 -14.06 -7.59 13.48
N LEU A 403 -14.65 -8.69 13.01
CA LEU A 403 -15.96 -9.16 13.48
C LEU A 403 -15.92 -9.57 14.95
N GLU A 404 -14.86 -10.25 15.41
CA GLU A 404 -14.66 -10.61 16.83
C GLU A 404 -14.62 -9.35 17.72
N ILE A 405 -14.00 -8.25 17.25
CA ILE A 405 -13.99 -6.97 17.95
C ILE A 405 -15.39 -6.32 17.96
N LEU A 406 -16.09 -6.29 16.82
CA LEU A 406 -17.40 -5.64 16.72
C LEU A 406 -18.49 -6.42 17.47
N GLU A 407 -18.44 -7.75 17.50
CA GLU A 407 -19.35 -8.62 18.27
C GLU A 407 -19.27 -8.31 19.79
N SER A 408 -18.10 -7.89 20.28
CA SER A 408 -17.91 -7.49 21.68
C SER A 408 -18.32 -6.04 22.01
N LYS A 409 -18.55 -5.20 20.99
CA LYS A 409 -18.74 -3.74 21.14
C LYS A 409 -20.14 -3.24 20.75
N LEU A 410 -20.85 -3.98 19.90
CA LEU A 410 -22.14 -3.57 19.34
C LEU A 410 -23.25 -4.43 19.91
N GLU A 411 -24.45 -3.84 20.06
CA GLU A 411 -25.64 -4.61 20.36
C GLU A 411 -25.98 -5.58 19.21
N GLU A 412 -26.66 -6.70 19.51
CA GLU A 412 -27.00 -7.74 18.53
C GLU A 412 -27.75 -7.18 17.30
N GLN A 413 -28.63 -6.20 17.51
CA GLN A 413 -29.35 -5.52 16.44
C GLN A 413 -28.43 -4.68 15.54
N GLU A 414 -27.43 -4.00 16.10
CA GLU A 414 -26.49 -3.20 15.33
C GLU A 414 -25.45 -4.10 14.61
N PHE A 415 -24.93 -5.12 15.30
CA PHE A 415 -24.08 -6.15 14.70
C PHE A 415 -24.76 -6.85 13.51
N GLY A 416 -26.06 -7.12 13.62
CA GLY A 416 -26.88 -7.68 12.55
C GLY A 416 -27.08 -6.77 11.32
N GLN A 417 -26.67 -5.49 11.38
CA GLN A 417 -26.74 -4.52 10.28
C GLN A 417 -25.39 -4.22 9.61
N ILE A 418 -24.29 -4.83 10.09
CA ILE A 418 -22.98 -4.73 9.46
C ILE A 418 -23.05 -5.21 8.01
N SER A 419 -22.45 -4.44 7.12
CA SER A 419 -22.18 -4.77 5.72
C SER A 419 -20.67 -4.79 5.51
N TYR A 420 -20.19 -5.80 4.80
CA TYR A 420 -18.81 -5.94 4.35
C TYR A 420 -18.71 -5.52 2.89
N GLY A 421 -17.60 -4.87 2.54
CA GLY A 421 -17.28 -4.55 1.16
C GLY A 421 -15.83 -4.17 0.97
N THR A 422 -15.31 -4.57 -0.16
CA THR A 422 -14.09 -4.02 -0.77
C THR A 422 -14.26 -2.57 -1.21
N ILE A 423 -13.17 -1.91 -1.63
CA ILE A 423 -13.18 -0.50 -2.07
C ILE A 423 -14.25 -0.23 -3.13
N GLU A 424 -14.28 -1.04 -4.19
CA GLU A 424 -15.25 -0.88 -5.29
C GLU A 424 -16.69 -1.13 -4.82
N THR A 425 -16.92 -2.06 -3.89
CA THR A 425 -18.26 -2.33 -3.33
C THR A 425 -18.81 -1.07 -2.64
N TRP A 426 -17.97 -0.42 -1.83
CA TRP A 426 -18.34 0.79 -1.12
C TRP A 426 -18.45 2.01 -2.07
N LEU A 427 -17.57 2.13 -3.07
CA LEU A 427 -17.67 3.16 -4.09
C LEU A 427 -18.98 3.03 -4.87
N VAL A 428 -19.34 1.83 -5.36
CA VAL A 428 -20.63 1.60 -6.04
C VAL A 428 -21.81 1.93 -5.13
N TRP A 429 -21.74 1.58 -3.85
CA TRP A 429 -22.78 1.95 -2.88
C TRP A 429 -22.92 3.48 -2.74
N ARG A 430 -21.83 4.23 -2.58
CA ARG A 430 -21.88 5.72 -2.53
C ARG A 430 -22.35 6.34 -3.86
N LEU A 431 -21.80 5.87 -4.98
CA LEU A 431 -22.05 6.43 -6.32
C LEU A 431 -23.47 6.16 -6.82
N SER A 432 -24.06 5.02 -6.47
CA SER A 432 -25.46 4.66 -6.79
C SER A 432 -26.51 5.33 -5.88
N ARG A 433 -26.09 6.26 -5.00
CA ARG A 433 -26.90 6.82 -3.92
C ARG A 433 -27.53 5.72 -3.05
N GLU A 434 -26.68 4.82 -2.57
CA GLU A 434 -26.96 3.81 -1.54
C GLU A 434 -27.89 2.67 -1.99
N LYS A 435 -28.19 2.60 -3.30
CA LYS A 435 -29.12 1.63 -3.91
C LYS A 435 -28.49 0.29 -4.26
N LEU A 436 -27.20 0.25 -4.61
CA LEU A 436 -26.51 -0.95 -5.04
C LEU A 436 -25.51 -1.42 -3.99
N PHE A 437 -25.52 -2.72 -3.70
CA PHE A 437 -24.60 -3.38 -2.78
C PHE A 437 -24.01 -4.62 -3.46
N VAL A 438 -23.11 -4.35 -4.40
CA VAL A 438 -22.56 -5.32 -5.37
C VAL A 438 -21.04 -5.22 -5.43
N THR A 439 -20.38 -6.30 -5.80
CA THR A 439 -18.91 -6.41 -5.95
C THR A 439 -18.54 -7.06 -7.29
N ASP A 440 -17.32 -6.87 -7.76
CA ASP A 440 -16.78 -7.61 -8.90
C ASP A 440 -16.06 -8.89 -8.45
N LEU A 441 -16.25 -9.95 -9.25
CA LEU A 441 -15.64 -11.27 -9.05
C LEU A 441 -14.11 -11.27 -9.08
N SER A 442 -13.44 -10.39 -9.85
CA SER A 442 -11.97 -10.37 -9.92
C SER A 442 -11.38 -9.77 -8.64
N CYS A 443 -12.04 -8.75 -8.09
CA CYS A 443 -11.71 -8.14 -6.80
C CYS A 443 -11.87 -9.11 -5.62
N VAL A 444 -12.95 -9.88 -5.57
CA VAL A 444 -13.18 -10.85 -4.47
C VAL A 444 -12.53 -12.21 -4.66
N SER A 445 -12.05 -12.56 -5.86
CA SER A 445 -11.42 -13.86 -6.11
C SER A 445 -10.21 -14.15 -5.20
N ALA A 446 -9.51 -13.09 -4.74
CA ALA A 446 -8.34 -13.17 -3.86
C ALA A 446 -8.66 -13.02 -2.35
N CYS A 447 -9.94 -12.87 -1.96
CA CYS A 447 -10.32 -12.52 -0.59
C CYS A 447 -10.07 -13.64 0.46
N GLY A 448 -9.84 -14.87 0.00
CA GLY A 448 -9.61 -16.03 0.85
C GLY A 448 -10.89 -16.74 1.35
N PHE A 449 -12.09 -16.34 0.90
CA PHE A 449 -13.36 -17.02 1.19
C PHE A 449 -14.36 -17.01 0.02
N TYR A 450 -13.89 -16.68 -1.20
CA TYR A 450 -14.60 -16.91 -2.46
C TYR A 450 -14.31 -18.33 -2.98
N ASP A 451 -15.32 -19.02 -3.49
CA ASP A 451 -15.19 -20.31 -4.14
C ASP A 451 -15.11 -20.13 -5.65
N ILE A 452 -13.94 -20.45 -6.22
CA ILE A 452 -13.66 -20.26 -7.65
C ILE A 452 -14.32 -21.31 -8.56
N TYR A 453 -14.74 -22.45 -8.01
CA TYR A 453 -15.43 -23.52 -8.73
C TYR A 453 -16.96 -23.32 -8.68
N GLU A 454 -17.50 -22.90 -7.53
CA GLU A 454 -18.92 -22.53 -7.38
C GLU A 454 -19.23 -21.12 -7.90
N GLN A 455 -18.19 -20.30 -8.13
CA GLN A 455 -18.25 -18.89 -8.54
C GLN A 455 -19.01 -17.98 -7.57
N ASN A 456 -19.01 -18.32 -6.27
CA ASN A 456 -19.80 -17.65 -5.24
C ASN A 456 -19.05 -17.60 -3.89
N TRP A 457 -19.61 -16.94 -2.88
CA TRP A 457 -19.12 -16.98 -1.51
C TRP A 457 -19.08 -18.42 -0.97
N SER A 458 -17.90 -18.87 -0.51
CA SER A 458 -17.72 -20.26 -0.07
C SER A 458 -18.44 -20.50 1.26
N SER A 459 -19.59 -21.18 1.19
CA SER A 459 -20.43 -21.51 2.36
C SER A 459 -19.66 -22.24 3.47
N VAL A 460 -18.68 -23.08 3.10
CA VAL A 460 -17.81 -23.81 4.02
C VAL A 460 -16.87 -22.86 4.76
N LEU A 461 -16.22 -21.93 4.05
CA LEU A 461 -15.26 -20.99 4.65
C LEU A 461 -16.00 -19.92 5.46
N THR A 462 -17.13 -19.39 4.99
CA THR A 462 -17.91 -18.42 5.77
C THR A 462 -18.46 -19.03 7.06
N PHE A 463 -18.93 -20.28 7.02
CA PHE A 463 -19.32 -21.02 8.24
C PHE A 463 -18.12 -21.26 9.18
N LEU A 464 -16.99 -21.74 8.65
CA LEU A 464 -15.78 -22.01 9.44
C LEU A 464 -15.25 -20.75 10.14
N PHE A 465 -15.32 -19.61 9.47
CA PHE A 465 -14.84 -18.31 9.93
C PHE A 465 -15.92 -17.46 10.63
N ARG A 466 -17.14 -18.00 10.82
CA ARG A 466 -18.30 -17.29 11.40
C ARG A 466 -18.66 -15.97 10.70
N ILE A 467 -18.39 -15.86 9.41
CA ILE A 467 -18.75 -14.70 8.59
C ILE A 467 -20.24 -14.83 8.21
N PRO A 468 -21.15 -13.96 8.68
CA PRO A 468 -22.57 -14.11 8.40
C PRO A 468 -22.88 -13.76 6.94
N SER A 469 -23.45 -14.67 6.16
CA SER A 469 -23.67 -14.46 4.71
C SER A 469 -24.49 -13.23 4.35
N LYS A 470 -25.28 -12.68 5.29
CA LYS A 470 -26.07 -11.45 5.11
C LYS A 470 -25.21 -10.18 4.97
N ILE A 471 -23.97 -10.18 5.48
CA ILE A 471 -23.09 -9.01 5.40
C ILE A 471 -22.42 -8.89 4.02
N LEU A 472 -22.51 -9.92 3.17
CA LEU A 472 -21.75 -10.02 1.93
C LEU A 472 -22.51 -9.42 0.73
N PRO A 473 -21.83 -8.71 -0.20
CA PRO A 473 -22.45 -8.12 -1.37
C PRO A 473 -22.78 -9.17 -2.46
N GLU A 474 -23.67 -8.79 -3.37
CA GLU A 474 -23.97 -9.58 -4.57
C GLU A 474 -22.77 -9.53 -5.54
N ILE A 475 -22.33 -10.70 -6.05
CA ILE A 475 -21.19 -10.78 -6.97
C ILE A 475 -21.69 -10.61 -8.41
N LYS A 476 -21.21 -9.57 -9.09
CA LYS A 476 -21.48 -9.27 -10.51
C LYS A 476 -20.34 -9.68 -11.43
N LYS A 477 -20.62 -9.62 -12.74
CA LYS A 477 -19.62 -9.81 -13.80
C LYS A 477 -18.69 -8.60 -13.86
N THR A 478 -17.43 -8.79 -14.29
CA THR A 478 -16.44 -7.71 -14.42
C THR A 478 -16.87 -6.64 -15.43
N CYS A 479 -17.56 -7.06 -16.49
CA CYS A 479 -18.29 -6.19 -17.40
C CYS A 479 -19.80 -6.39 -17.19
N ASP A 480 -20.45 -5.45 -16.52
CA ASP A 480 -21.87 -5.52 -16.14
C ASP A 480 -22.44 -4.10 -16.01
N ASP A 481 -23.74 -3.99 -15.72
CA ASP A 481 -24.36 -2.73 -15.29
C ASP A 481 -24.19 -2.55 -13.78
N PHE A 482 -23.24 -1.71 -13.37
CA PHE A 482 -23.01 -1.32 -11.98
C PHE A 482 -23.79 -0.04 -11.61
N GLY A 483 -24.82 0.30 -12.39
CA GLY A 483 -25.63 1.49 -12.22
C GLY A 483 -25.09 2.71 -12.95
N VAL A 484 -25.76 3.83 -12.71
CA VAL A 484 -25.36 5.15 -13.21
C VAL A 484 -24.93 6.03 -12.04
N ILE A 485 -23.89 6.81 -12.27
CA ILE A 485 -23.45 7.86 -11.36
C ILE A 485 -24.27 9.09 -11.70
N ASP A 486 -24.99 9.59 -10.69
CA ASP A 486 -25.83 10.77 -10.86
C ASP A 486 -24.98 11.98 -11.25
N LYS A 487 -25.48 12.72 -12.23
CA LYS A 487 -24.84 13.90 -12.81
C LYS A 487 -24.38 14.94 -11.78
N SER A 488 -25.07 15.06 -10.65
CA SER A 488 -24.70 15.98 -9.55
C SER A 488 -23.40 15.59 -8.85
N PHE A 489 -22.90 14.37 -9.02
CA PHE A 489 -21.66 13.91 -8.41
C PHE A 489 -20.42 14.40 -9.19
N PHE A 490 -20.58 14.65 -10.49
CA PHE A 490 -19.51 15.11 -11.40
C PHE A 490 -19.74 16.53 -11.96
N ASN A 491 -20.82 17.21 -11.57
CA ASN A 491 -21.27 18.48 -12.15
C ASN A 491 -21.46 18.42 -13.68
N LEU A 492 -22.00 17.29 -14.17
CA LEU A 492 -22.37 17.10 -15.57
C LEU A 492 -23.87 17.39 -15.77
N ASP A 493 -24.28 17.53 -17.03
CA ASP A 493 -25.70 17.64 -17.40
C ASP A 493 -26.44 16.28 -17.48
N TYR A 494 -25.67 15.18 -17.51
CA TYR A 494 -26.10 13.80 -17.75
C TYR A 494 -25.43 12.81 -16.78
N ASP A 495 -26.11 11.68 -16.54
CA ASP A 495 -25.60 10.60 -15.68
C ASP A 495 -24.56 9.76 -16.44
N VAL A 496 -23.50 9.31 -15.74
CA VAL A 496 -22.42 8.50 -16.33
C VAL A 496 -22.56 7.03 -15.93
N PRO A 497 -22.70 6.08 -16.86
CA PRO A 497 -22.89 4.67 -16.51
C PRO A 497 -21.56 4.00 -16.12
N LEU A 498 -21.55 3.28 -15.00
CA LEU A 498 -20.41 2.46 -14.57
C LEU A 498 -20.53 1.07 -15.22
N ARG A 499 -19.60 0.77 -16.14
CA ARG A 499 -19.72 -0.35 -17.09
C ARG A 499 -18.69 -1.46 -16.91
N ALA A 500 -17.62 -1.19 -16.16
CA ALA A 500 -16.68 -2.20 -15.74
C ALA A 500 -16.08 -1.88 -14.37
N ILE A 501 -15.84 -2.93 -13.59
CA ILE A 501 -15.08 -2.89 -12.34
C ILE A 501 -14.15 -4.10 -12.36
N ILE A 502 -12.88 -3.88 -12.04
CA ILE A 502 -11.83 -4.90 -12.11
C ILE A 502 -10.74 -4.65 -11.05
N ALA A 503 -10.08 -5.72 -10.62
CA ALA A 503 -8.91 -5.64 -9.76
C ALA A 503 -7.68 -5.11 -10.49
N ASP A 504 -6.86 -4.30 -9.81
CA ASP A 504 -5.64 -3.67 -10.30
C ASP A 504 -4.69 -4.57 -11.12
N ALA A 505 -4.30 -5.72 -10.57
CA ALA A 505 -3.37 -6.64 -11.23
C ALA A 505 -3.99 -7.33 -12.45
N GLN A 506 -5.30 -7.61 -12.40
CA GLN A 506 -6.04 -8.15 -13.53
C GLN A 506 -6.27 -7.08 -14.61
N ALA A 507 -6.56 -5.83 -14.23
CA ALA A 507 -6.66 -4.71 -15.15
C ALA A 507 -5.34 -4.47 -15.90
N SER A 508 -4.21 -4.56 -15.21
CA SER A 508 -2.88 -4.52 -15.83
C SER A 508 -2.69 -5.62 -16.89
N ALA A 509 -3.15 -6.83 -16.62
CA ALA A 509 -3.10 -7.95 -17.58
C ALA A 509 -4.00 -7.72 -18.81
N ILE A 510 -5.19 -7.13 -18.62
CA ILE A 510 -6.11 -6.79 -19.70
C ILE A 510 -5.52 -5.71 -20.63
N ALA A 511 -4.87 -4.67 -20.09
CA ALA A 511 -4.19 -3.66 -20.91
C ALA A 511 -3.00 -4.24 -21.68
N GLU A 512 -2.22 -5.13 -21.05
CA GLU A 512 -1.22 -5.95 -21.74
C GLU A 512 -1.83 -7.03 -22.66
N CYS A 513 -3.15 -7.01 -22.89
CA CYS A 513 -3.88 -7.87 -23.80
C CYS A 513 -3.70 -9.38 -23.54
N CYS A 514 -3.51 -9.77 -22.28
CA CYS A 514 -3.45 -11.18 -21.86
C CYS A 514 -4.87 -11.77 -21.85
N PHE A 515 -5.27 -12.44 -22.93
CA PHE A 515 -6.62 -13.00 -23.11
C PHE A 515 -6.63 -14.50 -23.40
N SER A 516 -5.48 -15.05 -23.82
CA SER A 516 -5.31 -16.40 -24.38
C SER A 516 -4.48 -17.26 -23.43
N PRO A 517 -4.76 -18.57 -23.30
CA PRO A 517 -3.98 -19.46 -22.44
C PRO A 517 -2.47 -19.39 -22.72
N GLY A 518 -1.67 -19.24 -21.67
CA GLY A 518 -0.21 -19.12 -21.77
C GLY A 518 0.31 -17.70 -22.00
N GLU A 519 -0.54 -16.69 -22.19
CA GLU A 519 -0.13 -15.28 -22.10
C GLU A 519 0.14 -14.91 -20.63
N CYS A 520 1.30 -14.34 -20.35
CA CYS A 520 1.76 -13.96 -19.01
C CYS A 520 2.03 -12.45 -18.94
N VAL A 521 1.65 -11.83 -17.82
CA VAL A 521 2.14 -10.52 -17.40
C VAL A 521 2.91 -10.61 -16.07
N ILE A 522 3.99 -9.86 -15.97
CA ILE A 522 4.75 -9.63 -14.73
C ILE A 522 4.60 -8.15 -14.36
N THR A 523 3.84 -7.89 -13.31
CA THR A 523 3.58 -6.54 -12.80
C THR A 523 4.53 -6.25 -11.65
N ILE A 524 5.26 -5.14 -11.71
CA ILE A 524 6.24 -4.73 -10.68
C ILE A 524 5.98 -3.30 -10.22
N GLY A 525 5.01 -3.16 -9.31
CA GLY A 525 4.75 -1.94 -8.54
C GLY A 525 4.95 -2.19 -7.04
N THR A 526 4.23 -1.45 -6.19
CA THR A 526 4.27 -1.59 -4.73
C THR A 526 4.00 -3.02 -4.27
N GLY A 527 3.00 -3.69 -4.87
CA GLY A 527 2.93 -5.14 -4.94
C GLY A 527 3.50 -5.62 -6.28
N SER A 528 4.06 -6.83 -6.32
CA SER A 528 4.48 -7.43 -7.59
C SER A 528 3.87 -8.81 -7.77
N PHE A 529 3.52 -9.12 -9.01
CA PHE A 529 2.63 -10.22 -9.35
C PHE A 529 3.07 -10.86 -10.66
N ILE A 530 2.85 -12.18 -10.78
CA ILE A 530 2.92 -12.90 -12.05
C ILE A 530 1.53 -13.49 -12.28
N SER A 531 0.89 -13.09 -13.38
CA SER A 531 -0.41 -13.62 -13.80
C SER A 531 -0.23 -14.34 -15.14
N VAL A 532 -0.63 -15.60 -15.23
CA VAL A 532 -0.69 -16.35 -16.50
C VAL A 532 -2.11 -16.80 -16.77
N VAL A 533 -2.63 -16.47 -17.95
CA VAL A 533 -3.97 -16.89 -18.36
C VAL A 533 -4.01 -18.40 -18.54
N VAL A 534 -5.00 -19.06 -17.94
CA VAL A 534 -5.23 -20.51 -18.06
C VAL A 534 -6.54 -20.85 -18.78
N GLY A 535 -7.28 -19.83 -19.23
CA GLY A 535 -8.49 -19.96 -20.02
C GLY A 535 -9.74 -20.21 -19.18
N LYS A 536 -10.69 -20.99 -19.72
CA LYS A 536 -12.07 -21.10 -19.20
C LYS A 536 -12.25 -22.07 -18.02
N LYS A 537 -11.17 -22.61 -17.44
CA LYS A 537 -11.20 -23.52 -16.28
C LYS A 537 -10.07 -23.16 -15.30
N PRO A 538 -10.33 -23.10 -13.99
CA PRO A 538 -9.27 -22.86 -13.01
C PRO A 538 -8.39 -24.12 -12.88
N ILE A 539 -7.09 -23.92 -12.65
CA ILE A 539 -6.13 -25.01 -12.44
C ILE A 539 -5.54 -24.97 -11.02
N SER A 540 -5.25 -26.13 -10.43
CA SER A 540 -4.68 -26.22 -9.08
C SER A 540 -3.15 -26.27 -9.10
N SER A 541 -2.50 -25.28 -8.48
CA SER A 541 -1.05 -25.21 -8.32
C SER A 541 -0.49 -26.27 -7.36
N ASN A 542 0.74 -26.74 -7.62
CA ASN A 542 1.55 -27.47 -6.64
C ASN A 542 2.63 -26.59 -5.95
N HIS A 543 2.82 -25.35 -6.41
CA HIS A 543 3.93 -24.47 -6.04
C HIS A 543 3.48 -23.24 -5.20
N GLY A 544 2.23 -23.24 -4.74
CA GLY A 544 1.66 -22.16 -3.93
C GLY A 544 1.12 -20.99 -4.75
N ASN A 545 0.89 -21.18 -6.05
CA ASN A 545 0.18 -20.22 -6.89
C ASN A 545 -1.33 -20.37 -6.70
N PHE A 546 -2.09 -19.28 -6.84
CA PHE A 546 -3.53 -19.26 -6.60
C PHE A 546 -4.27 -19.18 -7.94
N PRO A 547 -5.25 -20.06 -8.22
CA PRO A 547 -6.18 -19.79 -9.30
C PRO A 547 -7.04 -18.59 -8.88
N LEU A 548 -7.07 -17.56 -9.71
CA LEU A 548 -7.95 -16.39 -9.56
C LEU A 548 -8.78 -16.21 -10.83
N VAL A 549 -9.80 -15.36 -10.76
CA VAL A 549 -10.51 -14.96 -11.97
C VAL A 549 -9.87 -13.71 -12.53
N GLU A 550 -9.62 -13.72 -13.84
CA GLU A 550 -9.11 -12.58 -14.58
C GLU A 550 -10.24 -11.57 -14.81
N TYR A 551 -11.24 -11.99 -15.58
CA TYR A 551 -12.44 -11.22 -15.88
C TYR A 551 -13.59 -12.15 -16.28
N ARG A 552 -14.80 -11.59 -16.28
CA ARG A 552 -15.96 -12.17 -16.96
C ARG A 552 -16.60 -11.14 -17.89
N TYR A 553 -16.74 -11.51 -19.16
CA TYR A 553 -17.43 -10.71 -20.18
C TYR A 553 -18.51 -11.57 -20.84
N LYS A 554 -19.73 -11.03 -20.97
CA LYS A 554 -20.92 -11.80 -21.38
C LYS A 554 -21.04 -13.05 -20.51
N ASP A 555 -21.03 -14.26 -21.07
CA ASP A 555 -21.09 -15.51 -20.30
C ASP A 555 -19.74 -16.27 -20.27
N GLU A 556 -18.68 -15.65 -20.77
CA GLU A 556 -17.33 -16.21 -20.75
C GLU A 556 -16.55 -15.70 -19.53
N ILE A 557 -16.03 -16.65 -18.74
CA ILE A 557 -15.14 -16.39 -17.61
C ILE A 557 -13.74 -16.87 -17.97
N ILE A 558 -12.74 -16.03 -17.72
CA ILE A 558 -11.33 -16.35 -17.92
C ILE A 558 -10.63 -16.37 -16.56
N TYR A 559 -9.84 -17.42 -16.34
CA TYR A 559 -9.07 -17.63 -15.13
C TYR A 559 -7.59 -17.39 -15.38
N ILE A 560 -6.88 -16.96 -14.34
CA ILE A 560 -5.42 -16.87 -14.28
C ILE A 560 -4.87 -17.79 -13.19
N LEU A 561 -3.65 -18.28 -13.41
CA LEU A 561 -2.78 -18.72 -12.33
C LEU A 561 -1.98 -17.50 -11.85
N HIS A 562 -2.22 -17.09 -10.61
CA HIS A 562 -1.64 -15.89 -10.01
C HIS A 562 -0.57 -16.25 -8.97
N CYS A 563 0.57 -15.57 -9.01
CA CYS A 563 1.61 -15.66 -8.00
C CYS A 563 1.91 -14.27 -7.44
N PHE A 564 1.83 -14.13 -6.12
CA PHE A 564 2.30 -12.93 -5.44
C PHE A 564 3.81 -13.02 -5.22
N VAL A 565 4.52 -11.94 -5.54
CA VAL A 565 5.95 -11.75 -5.32
C VAL A 565 6.10 -10.67 -4.25
N SER A 566 6.20 -11.10 -2.99
CA SER A 566 6.28 -10.18 -1.86
C SER A 566 7.58 -9.35 -1.88
N SER A 567 7.47 -8.13 -1.35
CA SER A 567 8.59 -7.18 -1.16
C SER A 567 9.40 -6.78 -2.39
N ALA A 568 8.96 -7.08 -3.61
CA ALA A 568 9.68 -6.78 -4.85
C ALA A 568 9.91 -5.27 -5.10
N GLY A 569 8.88 -4.51 -5.49
CA GLY A 569 9.01 -3.05 -5.64
C GLY A 569 9.38 -2.34 -4.33
N GLN A 570 8.85 -2.82 -3.20
CA GLN A 570 9.20 -2.32 -1.87
C GLN A 570 10.70 -2.43 -1.54
N SER A 571 11.41 -3.45 -2.04
CA SER A 571 12.87 -3.54 -1.84
C SER A 571 13.64 -2.49 -2.63
N VAL A 572 13.10 -2.04 -3.78
CA VAL A 572 13.65 -0.93 -4.57
C VAL A 572 13.36 0.40 -3.87
N ASP A 573 12.13 0.62 -3.41
CA ASP A 573 11.76 1.80 -2.62
C ASP A 573 12.52 1.88 -1.28
N TRP A 574 12.77 0.75 -0.62
CA TRP A 574 13.59 0.66 0.59
C TRP A 574 15.07 0.93 0.30
N ALA A 575 15.61 0.37 -0.79
CA ALA A 575 16.97 0.67 -1.23
C ALA A 575 17.14 2.18 -1.50
N LYS A 576 16.12 2.85 -2.05
CA LYS A 576 16.07 4.30 -2.17
C LYS A 576 16.06 5.00 -0.79
N SER A 577 15.20 4.56 0.13
CA SER A 577 15.01 5.24 1.43
C SER A 577 16.23 5.16 2.36
N ILE A 578 17.03 4.08 2.26
CA ILE A 578 18.33 3.99 2.96
C ILE A 578 19.49 4.67 2.20
N GLY A 579 19.21 5.28 1.05
CA GLY A 579 20.19 6.01 0.26
C GLY A 579 21.15 5.14 -0.56
N LEU A 580 20.73 3.97 -1.07
CA LEU A 580 21.47 3.23 -2.11
C LEU A 580 21.39 3.91 -3.49
N PHE A 581 20.38 4.75 -3.73
CA PHE A 581 20.24 5.64 -4.90
C PHE A 581 19.22 6.75 -4.59
N ASN A 582 19.16 7.82 -5.38
CA ASN A 582 18.29 8.98 -5.14
C ASN A 582 17.09 9.06 -6.10
N SER A 583 17.25 8.65 -7.36
CA SER A 583 16.15 8.54 -8.34
C SER A 583 16.15 7.20 -9.07
N HIS A 584 14.97 6.75 -9.50
CA HIS A 584 14.83 5.52 -10.29
C HIS A 584 15.62 5.57 -11.60
N ASP A 585 15.84 6.77 -12.15
CA ASP A 585 16.62 7.01 -13.37
C ASP A 585 18.12 6.75 -13.18
N GLU A 586 18.61 6.70 -11.93
CA GLU A 586 20.00 6.32 -11.61
C GLU A 586 20.22 4.80 -11.71
N ILE A 587 19.16 3.98 -11.73
CA ILE A 587 19.28 2.51 -11.66
C ILE A 587 20.02 1.96 -12.89
N ASP A 588 19.62 2.34 -14.10
CA ASP A 588 20.26 1.84 -15.34
C ASP A 588 21.75 2.23 -15.41
N PRO A 589 22.14 3.52 -15.25
CA PRO A 589 23.55 3.92 -15.20
C PRO A 589 24.38 3.20 -14.12
N ILE A 590 23.80 2.96 -12.93
CA ILE A 590 24.51 2.23 -11.86
C ILE A 590 24.70 0.76 -12.24
N LEU A 591 23.69 0.11 -12.84
CA LEU A 591 23.76 -1.31 -13.24
C LEU A 591 24.78 -1.54 -14.38
N GLU A 592 24.92 -0.59 -15.29
CA GLU A 592 25.91 -0.60 -16.38
C GLU A 592 27.35 -0.42 -15.88
N GLN A 593 27.57 0.56 -14.98
CA GLN A 593 28.89 0.81 -14.39
C GLN A 593 29.37 -0.31 -13.44
N THR A 594 28.47 -1.18 -13.01
CA THR A 594 28.75 -2.19 -11.96
C THR A 594 28.83 -3.59 -12.56
N CYS A 595 30.03 -4.09 -12.84
CA CYS A 595 30.21 -5.39 -13.50
C CYS A 595 29.53 -6.57 -12.77
N ASP A 596 29.70 -6.68 -11.45
CA ASP A 596 29.23 -7.78 -10.61
C ASP A 596 28.66 -7.30 -9.26
N THR A 597 28.15 -8.20 -8.43
CA THR A 597 27.69 -7.90 -7.04
C THR A 597 28.80 -8.02 -5.99
N GLY A 598 30.04 -8.27 -6.39
CA GLY A 598 31.14 -8.61 -5.47
C GLY A 598 30.95 -9.93 -4.70
N GLY A 599 29.91 -10.70 -5.01
CA GLY A 599 29.45 -11.86 -4.24
C GLY A 599 28.45 -11.54 -3.12
N VAL A 600 27.92 -10.32 -3.09
CA VAL A 600 26.83 -9.93 -2.18
C VAL A 600 25.50 -10.49 -2.71
N CYS A 601 24.73 -11.12 -1.83
CA CYS A 601 23.36 -11.55 -2.09
C CYS A 601 22.41 -10.74 -1.19
N TYR A 602 21.22 -10.39 -1.70
CA TYR A 602 20.16 -9.74 -0.93
C TYR A 602 18.95 -10.68 -0.82
N ILE A 603 18.37 -10.78 0.38
CA ILE A 603 17.14 -11.55 0.62
C ILE A 603 15.97 -10.57 0.82
N PRO A 604 15.07 -10.41 -0.18
CA PRO A 604 13.97 -9.45 -0.17
C PRO A 604 12.78 -9.97 0.66
N SER A 605 12.89 -9.94 1.99
CA SER A 605 11.88 -10.51 2.91
C SER A 605 11.25 -9.46 3.84
N LEU A 606 11.12 -8.20 3.38
CA LEU A 606 10.63 -7.10 4.23
C LEU A 606 9.20 -7.34 4.78
N LEU A 607 8.37 -8.09 4.05
CA LEU A 607 7.03 -8.54 4.48
C LEU A 607 6.87 -10.08 4.43
N GLU A 608 7.94 -10.83 4.73
CA GLU A 608 8.07 -12.29 4.53
C GLU A 608 8.13 -12.72 3.04
N VAL A 609 8.89 -13.77 2.72
CA VAL A 609 8.93 -14.34 1.35
C VAL A 609 7.85 -15.41 1.21
N SER A 610 6.73 -15.07 0.56
CA SER A 610 5.67 -16.06 0.31
C SER A 610 6.15 -17.14 -0.66
N GLY A 611 5.88 -18.41 -0.35
CA GLY A 611 5.98 -19.55 -1.28
C GLY A 611 7.33 -19.75 -2.00
N VAL A 612 8.46 -19.61 -1.30
CA VAL A 612 9.78 -20.09 -1.79
C VAL A 612 10.33 -21.15 -0.84
N GLU A 613 10.47 -20.82 0.44
CA GLU A 613 10.65 -21.79 1.53
C GLU A 613 9.64 -21.47 2.64
N LYS A 614 9.31 -22.45 3.47
CA LYS A 614 8.50 -22.21 4.67
C LYS A 614 9.40 -21.56 5.72
N ASN A 615 8.89 -20.51 6.38
CA ASN A 615 9.52 -19.78 7.48
C ASN A 615 10.65 -18.80 7.10
N THR A 616 10.78 -18.35 5.84
CA THR A 616 11.67 -17.21 5.55
C THR A 616 11.06 -15.93 6.13
N THR A 617 11.60 -15.47 7.27
CA THR A 617 11.13 -14.25 7.94
C THR A 617 12.15 -13.11 7.87
N GLY A 618 13.46 -13.39 7.89
CA GLY A 618 14.52 -12.36 7.89
C GLY A 618 14.79 -11.75 6.52
N SER A 619 15.08 -10.44 6.49
CA SER A 619 15.50 -9.68 5.29
C SER A 619 16.93 -9.16 5.46
N GLY A 620 17.70 -9.03 4.39
CA GLY A 620 19.02 -8.38 4.44
C GLY A 620 20.08 -8.85 3.45
N PHE A 621 21.28 -8.31 3.59
CA PHE A 621 22.45 -8.63 2.77
C PHE A 621 23.34 -9.70 3.42
N ILE A 622 23.95 -10.56 2.59
CA ILE A 622 24.97 -11.53 3.02
C ILE A 622 26.08 -11.61 1.98
N GLY A 623 27.33 -11.84 2.42
CA GLY A 623 28.51 -11.89 1.53
C GLY A 623 29.26 -10.56 1.36
N VAL A 624 28.91 -9.54 2.15
CA VAL A 624 29.59 -8.23 2.19
C VAL A 624 31.08 -8.37 2.57
N LYS A 625 31.94 -7.63 1.89
CA LYS A 625 33.40 -7.58 2.07
C LYS A 625 33.86 -6.13 2.34
N SER A 626 35.10 -5.96 2.76
CA SER A 626 35.69 -4.62 3.02
C SER A 626 35.77 -3.71 1.78
N ASN A 627 35.68 -4.28 0.57
CA ASN A 627 35.67 -3.56 -0.70
C ASN A 627 34.28 -3.53 -1.38
N THR A 628 33.21 -3.96 -0.71
CA THR A 628 31.85 -3.91 -1.25
C THR A 628 31.40 -2.45 -1.42
N THR A 629 30.90 -2.10 -2.61
CA THR A 629 30.41 -0.74 -2.89
C THR A 629 28.88 -0.63 -2.76
N LYS A 630 28.40 0.61 -2.55
CA LYS A 630 26.97 0.97 -2.61
C LYS A 630 26.29 0.49 -3.90
N ASN A 631 26.99 0.60 -5.03
CA ASN A 631 26.50 0.18 -6.34
C ASN A 631 26.36 -1.36 -6.43
N GLN A 632 27.32 -2.12 -5.89
CA GLN A 632 27.22 -3.59 -5.80
C GLN A 632 26.04 -4.02 -4.90
N MET A 633 25.77 -3.29 -3.82
CA MET A 633 24.59 -3.53 -2.98
C MET A 633 23.30 -3.30 -3.78
N LEU A 634 23.18 -2.18 -4.49
CA LEU A 634 22.01 -1.92 -5.36
C LEU A 634 21.84 -3.00 -6.43
N LYS A 635 22.91 -3.36 -7.14
CA LYS A 635 22.88 -4.44 -8.14
C LYS A 635 22.40 -5.76 -7.53
N SER A 636 22.85 -6.09 -6.31
CA SER A 636 22.38 -7.31 -5.62
C SER A 636 20.90 -7.27 -5.26
N VAL A 637 20.29 -6.10 -4.99
CA VAL A 637 18.84 -5.96 -4.79
C VAL A 637 18.09 -6.27 -6.10
N ILE A 638 18.52 -5.67 -7.21
CA ILE A 638 17.89 -5.84 -8.53
C ILE A 638 18.05 -7.28 -9.05
N GLU A 639 19.22 -7.89 -8.92
CA GLU A 639 19.45 -9.30 -9.29
C GLU A 639 18.63 -10.26 -8.42
N SER A 640 18.51 -9.99 -7.12
CA SER A 640 17.71 -10.83 -6.21
C SER A 640 16.22 -10.77 -6.52
N LEU A 641 15.71 -9.64 -7.01
CA LEU A 641 14.36 -9.52 -7.54
C LEU A 641 14.15 -10.39 -8.79
N ALA A 642 15.05 -10.31 -9.77
CA ALA A 642 14.97 -11.15 -10.98
C ALA A 642 15.09 -12.66 -10.66
N ILE A 643 15.96 -13.03 -9.70
CA ILE A 643 16.08 -14.39 -9.17
C ILE A 643 14.79 -14.87 -8.49
N LEU A 644 14.14 -14.01 -7.68
CA LEU A 644 12.87 -14.34 -7.03
C LEU A 644 11.77 -14.57 -8.07
N ILE A 645 11.64 -13.69 -9.05
CA ILE A 645 10.68 -13.84 -10.17
C ILE A 645 10.96 -15.14 -10.95
N ARG A 646 12.23 -15.50 -11.17
CA ARG A 646 12.62 -16.78 -11.80
C ARG A 646 12.13 -18.00 -11.04
N ILE A 647 12.33 -18.02 -9.72
CA ILE A 647 11.89 -19.14 -8.88
C ILE A 647 10.37 -19.31 -8.95
N LYS A 648 9.63 -18.21 -8.95
CA LYS A 648 8.16 -18.23 -9.10
C LYS A 648 7.73 -18.67 -10.49
N MET A 649 8.37 -18.14 -11.53
CA MET A 649 8.10 -18.51 -12.93
C MET A 649 8.37 -19.98 -13.20
N ASP A 650 9.41 -20.58 -12.61
CA ASP A 650 9.67 -22.02 -12.75
C ASP A 650 8.54 -22.87 -12.13
N GLY A 651 8.04 -22.50 -10.94
CA GLY A 651 6.87 -23.18 -10.34
C GLY A 651 5.57 -22.99 -11.13
N ILE A 652 5.40 -21.83 -11.78
CA ILE A 652 4.29 -21.59 -12.72
C ILE A 652 4.44 -22.46 -13.97
N ARG A 653 5.64 -22.54 -14.57
CA ARG A 653 5.91 -23.40 -15.74
C ARG A 653 5.63 -24.86 -15.46
N ASP A 654 6.04 -25.37 -14.29
CA ASP A 654 5.69 -26.73 -13.84
C ASP A 654 4.16 -26.91 -13.73
N ASP A 655 3.42 -25.92 -13.22
CA ASP A 655 1.95 -25.95 -13.19
C ASP A 655 1.32 -25.93 -14.59
N LEU A 656 1.84 -25.12 -15.52
CA LEU A 656 1.33 -25.01 -16.90
C LEU A 656 1.56 -26.30 -17.70
N ILE A 657 2.77 -26.86 -17.64
CA ILE A 657 3.14 -28.13 -18.31
C ILE A 657 2.23 -29.27 -17.84
N ARG A 658 1.95 -29.37 -16.53
CA ARG A 658 1.03 -30.38 -15.98
C ARG A 658 -0.41 -30.25 -16.48
N ASN A 659 -0.80 -29.11 -17.03
CA ASN A 659 -2.14 -28.85 -17.55
C ASN A 659 -2.16 -28.71 -19.09
N ASN A 660 -1.06 -29.05 -19.78
CA ASN A 660 -0.88 -28.91 -21.24
C ASN A 660 -1.13 -27.48 -21.75
N ILE A 661 -0.58 -26.48 -21.04
CA ILE A 661 -0.59 -25.07 -21.45
C ILE A 661 0.85 -24.65 -21.74
N ASP A 662 1.11 -24.19 -22.95
CA ASP A 662 2.43 -23.68 -23.35
C ASP A 662 2.51 -22.18 -23.09
N LEU A 663 3.60 -21.72 -22.46
CA LEU A 663 3.86 -20.29 -22.20
C LEU A 663 4.14 -19.56 -23.53
N GLN A 664 3.26 -18.64 -23.93
CA GLN A 664 3.27 -17.98 -25.25
C GLN A 664 4.08 -16.68 -25.25
N ALA A 665 3.88 -15.84 -24.25
CA ALA A 665 4.46 -14.50 -24.16
C ALA A 665 4.67 -14.12 -22.70
N ILE A 666 5.72 -13.36 -22.39
CA ILE A 666 5.90 -12.69 -21.11
C ILE A 666 5.93 -11.19 -21.35
N ARG A 667 4.94 -10.50 -20.82
CA ARG A 667 4.78 -9.05 -20.87
C ARG A 667 5.15 -8.45 -19.52
N VAL A 668 5.64 -7.21 -19.49
CA VAL A 668 6.05 -6.54 -18.25
C VAL A 668 5.35 -5.20 -18.08
N CYS A 669 4.97 -4.86 -16.85
CA CYS A 669 4.41 -3.55 -16.53
C CYS A 669 4.75 -3.09 -15.11
N GLY A 670 4.61 -1.78 -14.84
CA GLY A 670 4.90 -1.18 -13.54
C GLY A 670 6.09 -0.22 -13.53
N GLY A 671 6.50 0.20 -12.32
CA GLY A 671 7.51 1.25 -12.15
C GLY A 671 8.93 0.78 -12.44
N VAL A 672 9.28 -0.43 -11.98
CA VAL A 672 10.64 -0.99 -12.14
C VAL A 672 10.94 -1.37 -13.59
N THR A 673 9.90 -1.69 -14.37
CA THR A 673 10.02 -2.11 -15.78
C THR A 673 10.31 -0.94 -16.73
N LYS A 674 10.52 0.28 -16.19
CA LYS A 674 11.16 1.40 -16.89
C LYS A 674 12.65 1.15 -17.13
N SER A 675 13.32 0.43 -16.22
CA SER A 675 14.74 0.09 -16.34
C SER A 675 14.94 -0.93 -17.47
N LYS A 676 15.72 -0.54 -18.50
CA LYS A 676 16.04 -1.41 -19.63
C LYS A 676 16.96 -2.54 -19.21
N ASN A 677 17.93 -2.26 -18.33
CA ASN A 677 18.84 -3.28 -17.82
C ASN A 677 18.12 -4.31 -16.93
N PHE A 678 17.11 -3.91 -16.17
CA PHE A 678 16.26 -4.85 -15.44
C PHE A 678 15.46 -5.75 -16.38
N ASN A 679 14.82 -5.19 -17.42
CA ASN A 679 14.05 -5.99 -18.38
C ASN A 679 14.96 -6.98 -19.16
N GLN A 680 16.16 -6.56 -19.54
CA GLN A 680 17.15 -7.42 -20.20
C GLN A 680 17.66 -8.52 -19.25
N LEU A 681 17.95 -8.18 -17.99
CA LEU A 681 18.30 -9.15 -16.94
C LEU A 681 17.19 -10.19 -16.73
N LEU A 682 15.93 -9.74 -16.75
CA LEU A 682 14.77 -10.61 -16.62
C LEU A 682 14.65 -11.56 -17.82
N ALA A 683 14.81 -11.06 -19.06
CA ALA A 683 14.83 -11.90 -20.27
C ALA A 683 15.93 -12.97 -20.22
N ASN A 684 17.15 -12.56 -19.83
CA ASN A 684 18.31 -13.44 -19.67
C ASN A 684 18.04 -14.54 -18.63
N ILE A 685 17.62 -14.16 -17.41
CA ILE A 685 17.40 -15.09 -16.31
C ILE A 685 16.20 -16.00 -16.58
N LEU A 686 15.08 -15.48 -17.10
CA LEU A 686 13.90 -16.30 -17.44
C LEU A 686 14.13 -17.19 -18.67
N LYS A 687 15.17 -16.90 -19.48
CA LYS A 687 15.50 -17.56 -20.76
C LYS A 687 14.31 -17.52 -21.72
N PHE A 688 13.62 -16.38 -21.76
CA PHE A 688 12.41 -16.16 -22.56
C PHE A 688 12.29 -14.67 -22.93
N PRO A 689 11.83 -14.30 -24.15
CA PRO A 689 11.69 -12.90 -24.55
C PRO A 689 10.69 -12.11 -23.68
N ILE A 690 11.01 -10.85 -23.41
CA ILE A 690 10.15 -9.93 -22.64
C ILE A 690 9.63 -8.84 -23.57
N GLU A 691 8.32 -8.57 -23.53
CA GLU A 691 7.69 -7.45 -24.24
C GLU A 691 7.26 -6.34 -23.28
N LYS A 692 7.59 -5.10 -23.64
CA LYS A 692 7.09 -3.87 -23.00
C LYS A 692 6.25 -3.09 -24.02
N SER A 693 5.06 -2.65 -23.62
CA SER A 693 4.07 -1.97 -24.47
C SER A 693 3.90 -0.50 -24.14
N ASN A 694 3.24 0.22 -25.05
CA ASN A 694 2.75 1.60 -24.85
C ASN A 694 1.87 1.77 -23.60
N PHE A 695 1.28 0.70 -23.07
CA PHE A 695 0.46 0.73 -21.87
C PHE A 695 1.20 0.35 -20.58
N SER A 696 2.44 -0.17 -20.64
CA SER A 696 3.13 -0.79 -19.49
C SER A 696 3.38 0.16 -18.30
N ASN A 697 3.39 1.48 -18.53
CA ASN A 697 3.55 2.51 -17.49
C ASN A 697 2.24 2.88 -16.75
N ALA A 698 1.08 2.47 -17.27
CA ALA A 698 -0.23 2.87 -16.74
C ALA A 698 -1.31 1.76 -16.90
N SER A 699 -0.89 0.50 -16.93
CA SER A 699 -1.71 -0.62 -17.41
C SER A 699 -3.06 -0.78 -16.70
N SER A 700 -3.14 -0.59 -15.38
CA SER A 700 -4.40 -0.74 -14.63
C SER A 700 -5.52 0.21 -15.09
N VAL A 701 -5.21 1.50 -15.33
CA VAL A 701 -6.23 2.47 -15.77
C VAL A 701 -6.68 2.21 -17.21
N TYR A 702 -5.76 1.77 -18.08
CA TYR A 702 -6.11 1.30 -19.43
C TYR A 702 -7.01 0.04 -19.37
N GLY A 703 -6.72 -0.93 -18.50
CA GLY A 703 -7.51 -2.15 -18.37
C GLY A 703 -8.95 -1.89 -17.94
N ALA A 704 -9.14 -0.95 -17.01
CA ALA A 704 -10.47 -0.49 -16.62
C ALA A 704 -11.21 0.22 -17.79
N ALA A 705 -10.52 1.08 -18.53
CA ALA A 705 -11.08 1.76 -19.71
C ALA A 705 -11.45 0.78 -20.84
N PHE A 706 -10.60 -0.21 -21.10
CA PHE A 706 -10.79 -1.26 -22.11
C PHE A 706 -12.09 -2.04 -21.86
N LEU A 707 -12.28 -2.53 -20.63
CA LEU A 707 -13.47 -3.27 -20.25
C LEU A 707 -14.72 -2.39 -20.21
N ALA A 708 -14.60 -1.13 -19.75
CA ALA A 708 -15.72 -0.19 -19.77
C ALA A 708 -16.18 0.11 -21.20
N GLY A 709 -15.26 0.39 -22.12
CA GLY A 709 -15.55 0.62 -23.54
C GLY A 709 -16.14 -0.62 -24.23
N LEU A 710 -15.61 -1.82 -23.96
CA LEU A 710 -16.12 -3.09 -24.49
C LEU A 710 -17.53 -3.44 -23.94
N SER A 711 -17.82 -3.06 -22.70
CA SER A 711 -19.13 -3.17 -22.07
C SER A 711 -20.13 -2.13 -22.61
N ALA A 712 -19.65 -0.91 -22.88
CA ALA A 712 -20.40 0.19 -23.49
C ALA A 712 -20.60 0.07 -25.02
N LYS A 713 -19.99 -0.94 -25.65
CA LYS A 713 -19.97 -1.17 -27.12
C LYS A 713 -19.29 -0.05 -27.92
N MET A 714 -18.25 0.56 -27.35
CA MET A 714 -17.31 1.40 -28.09
C MET A 714 -16.27 0.56 -28.86
N PHE A 715 -16.05 -0.67 -28.40
CA PHE A 715 -15.30 -1.72 -29.11
C PHE A 715 -16.22 -2.93 -29.32
N ASP A 716 -16.15 -3.58 -30.47
CA ASP A 716 -17.02 -4.73 -30.78
C ASP A 716 -16.54 -6.00 -30.06
N ASN A 717 -15.22 -6.16 -29.96
CA ASN A 717 -14.58 -7.37 -29.48
C ASN A 717 -13.19 -7.11 -28.88
N VAL A 718 -12.59 -8.17 -28.34
CA VAL A 718 -11.27 -8.14 -27.69
C VAL A 718 -10.11 -7.99 -28.69
N ASP A 719 -10.29 -8.40 -29.95
CA ASP A 719 -9.26 -8.24 -30.99
C ASP A 719 -9.12 -6.79 -31.47
N ASP A 720 -10.12 -5.94 -31.25
CA ASP A 720 -9.97 -4.49 -31.45
C ASP A 720 -9.01 -3.88 -30.42
N LEU A 721 -9.11 -4.30 -29.16
CA LEU A 721 -8.20 -3.88 -28.08
C LEU A 721 -6.76 -4.32 -28.36
N LYS A 722 -6.57 -5.53 -28.93
CA LYS A 722 -5.24 -6.02 -29.33
C LYS A 722 -4.56 -5.15 -30.39
N LYS A 723 -5.31 -4.47 -31.27
CA LYS A 723 -4.74 -3.58 -32.30
C LYS A 723 -4.15 -2.30 -31.71
N LEU A 724 -4.64 -1.86 -30.54
CA LEU A 724 -4.21 -0.64 -29.84
C LEU A 724 -2.95 -0.86 -28.97
N ARG A 725 -2.60 -2.12 -28.68
CA ARG A 725 -1.38 -2.47 -27.94
C ARG A 725 -0.20 -2.59 -28.90
N HIS A 726 0.69 -1.60 -28.85
CA HIS A 726 1.94 -1.59 -29.59
C HIS A 726 3.09 -1.99 -28.68
N VAL A 727 4.02 -2.80 -29.18
CA VAL A 727 5.23 -3.16 -28.42
C VAL A 727 6.30 -2.11 -28.67
N GLU A 728 6.65 -1.35 -27.63
CA GLU A 728 7.73 -0.36 -27.67
C GLU A 728 9.11 -1.03 -27.71
N GLU A 729 9.30 -2.04 -26.85
CA GLU A 729 10.61 -2.68 -26.66
C GLU A 729 10.46 -4.21 -26.48
N LYS A 730 11.34 -4.96 -27.14
CA LYS A 730 11.49 -6.42 -26.96
C LYS A 730 12.89 -6.77 -26.50
N PHE A 731 12.99 -7.42 -25.34
CA PHE A 731 14.25 -7.87 -24.77
C PHE A 731 14.40 -9.37 -25.01
N TYR A 732 15.40 -9.76 -25.81
CA TYR A 732 15.68 -11.16 -26.13
C TYR A 732 16.75 -11.73 -25.19
N PRO A 733 16.68 -13.01 -24.80
CA PRO A 733 17.71 -13.61 -23.94
C PRO A 733 19.07 -13.62 -24.66
N ASN A 734 20.04 -12.90 -24.11
CA ASN A 734 21.37 -12.78 -24.71
C ASN A 734 22.16 -14.08 -24.48
N GLN A 735 22.39 -14.85 -25.55
CA GLN A 735 23.08 -16.14 -25.46
C GLN A 735 24.52 -15.98 -24.96
N ASP A 736 25.25 -14.95 -25.37
CA ASP A 736 26.62 -14.72 -24.90
C ASP A 736 26.67 -14.43 -23.41
N GLU A 737 25.70 -13.68 -22.86
CA GLU A 737 25.60 -13.52 -21.42
C GLU A 737 25.20 -14.81 -20.71
N ILE A 738 24.27 -15.59 -21.28
CA ILE A 738 23.86 -16.89 -20.72
C ILE A 738 25.02 -17.89 -20.70
N PHE A 739 25.88 -17.91 -21.72
CA PHE A 739 27.04 -18.80 -21.80
C PHE A 739 28.27 -18.28 -21.03
N LYS A 740 28.56 -16.97 -21.04
CA LYS A 740 29.61 -16.37 -20.20
C LYS A 740 29.25 -16.43 -18.71
N LYS A 741 27.97 -16.27 -18.36
CA LYS A 741 27.44 -16.41 -16.99
C LYS A 741 26.80 -17.78 -16.76
N SER A 742 27.64 -18.81 -16.73
CA SER A 742 27.42 -19.96 -15.83
C SER A 742 27.20 -19.52 -14.36
N GLY A 743 27.59 -18.26 -14.06
CA GLY A 743 27.09 -17.42 -12.98
C GLY A 743 25.60 -17.58 -12.66
N TYR A 744 24.64 -17.30 -13.55
CA TYR A 744 23.22 -17.18 -13.14
C TYR A 744 22.64 -18.40 -12.41
N GLU A 745 22.99 -19.63 -12.82
CA GLU A 745 22.58 -20.85 -12.11
C GLU A 745 23.32 -21.01 -10.76
N ASN A 746 24.58 -20.57 -10.70
CA ASN A 746 25.37 -20.50 -9.48
C ASN A 746 24.88 -19.39 -8.53
N ASP A 747 24.40 -18.27 -9.06
CA ASP A 747 23.86 -17.13 -8.32
C ASP A 747 22.48 -17.48 -7.76
N LEU A 748 21.62 -18.12 -8.56
CA LEU A 748 20.38 -18.77 -8.08
C LEU A 748 20.66 -19.79 -6.96
N LYS A 749 21.73 -20.58 -7.08
CA LYS A 749 22.14 -21.57 -6.07
C LYS A 749 22.71 -20.91 -4.81
N ASN A 750 23.50 -19.83 -4.95
CA ASN A 750 24.04 -19.04 -3.85
C ASN A 750 22.94 -18.28 -3.13
N TRP A 751 21.99 -17.70 -3.86
CA TRP A 751 20.81 -17.03 -3.34
C TRP A 751 19.90 -18.01 -2.58
N LYS A 752 19.63 -19.21 -3.13
CA LYS A 752 18.91 -20.28 -2.40
C LYS A 752 19.67 -20.76 -1.15
N LYS A 753 21.01 -20.70 -1.14
CA LYS A 753 21.84 -20.99 0.04
C LYS A 753 21.82 -19.84 1.05
N ALA A 754 21.73 -18.59 0.59
CA ALA A 754 21.59 -17.40 1.40
C ALA A 754 20.22 -17.35 2.08
N LEU A 755 19.13 -17.60 1.34
CA LEU A 755 17.74 -17.63 1.83
C LEU A 755 17.60 -18.48 3.10
N LYS A 756 18.20 -19.69 3.10
CA LYS A 756 18.24 -20.61 4.24
C LYS A 756 18.89 -20.07 5.51
N ARG A 757 19.62 -18.96 5.44
CA ARG A 757 20.23 -18.27 6.59
C ARG A 757 19.32 -17.20 7.20
N PHE A 758 18.20 -16.89 6.55
CA PHE A 758 17.19 -15.93 6.98
C PHE A 758 15.85 -16.60 7.34
N ASN A 759 15.80 -17.94 7.37
CA ASN A 759 14.66 -18.68 7.90
C ASN A 759 14.63 -18.58 9.45
N ASP A 760 13.43 -18.50 10.02
CA ASP A 760 13.17 -18.49 11.47
C ASP A 760 13.94 -17.37 12.23
N TRP A 761 14.11 -16.19 11.62
CA TRP A 761 14.82 -15.04 12.21
C TRP A 761 13.94 -14.17 13.12
N TYR A 762 12.70 -13.89 12.71
CA TYR A 762 11.66 -13.28 13.55
C TYR A 762 10.66 -14.34 14.03
N GLU A 763 10.14 -14.22 15.26
CA GLU A 763 9.29 -15.22 15.96
C GLU A 763 7.77 -15.11 15.69
#